data_AF-A0A1C4SIS5-F1
#
_entry.id   AF-A0A1C4SIS5-F1
#
_cell.length_a   1.000
_cell.length_b   1.000
_cell.length_c   1.000
_cell.angle_alpha   90.00
_cell.angle_beta   90.00
_cell.angle_gamma   90.00
#
_symmetry.space_group_name_H-M   'P 1'
#
loop_
_entity.id
_entity.type
_entity.pdbx_description
1 polymer ?
#
loop_
_entity_poly.entity_id
_entity_poly.type
_entity_poly.pdbx_seq_one_letter_code
_entity_poly.pdbx_strand_id
1 'polypeptide(L)'
;MSEAIDTEGVRALMENQLRLSRRLRARIAELEDAAHAPVAVVGMGLRLPPALNTPEAYWEFLTGTGSALSGIPADRPGLRAVHDPTPGRPGRSYVDRAAFLTSVADFDAGFFGVSRREARLLDPQQRMLLETSWEALERAGIAVRRADRLDVGIYLGMMTSEYSERNEDRRDTSRIDPYYITGGGLSFGAGRVSHLLGFSGPVMGVETACSSSMTTLHLAVQALRRRECRYALAAGANLLLSGNLMVSLCQTRALAPDGRSKSFLATADGYGRGEGVGVVALMRLDDAEREGRPVLAIVRGTAVNHDGAASGLTAPNGPAQREVIEAALADARTAPADVGYVEAHGTGTVLGDPIEIGALDGVLGEAVRRRGTPLSIGSVKSRLGHLEGASGIASVIKTVLMLGHGVIPAAADPADGDLNPHIPWDRLGFTVPRRPAPWPELPRRIAGINSFGMSGTNVHAVLEAYRAPAAEPAPPRPGRPELLVLSAKDPVALDHLADRTEALLRATDDTRLAGLCHTLRAGRAPFPYRLAVVAPTARALADGLAEYRARGLPTTPAPVPPRRFTLRVEGPPAALAAVATELTTAHPLLGTTPTPPDGVPATSEGAPAGPEGDSAGPDNAPGAPTAPTALPPPRPQPCAPC
;
A
#
# COMPACT_ATOMS: atom_id res chain seq x y z
N MET A 1 67.68 -19.83 34.89
CA MET A 1 66.92 -18.70 34.31
C MET A 1 65.46 -19.10 34.29
N SER A 2 64.68 -18.62 35.26
CA SER A 2 63.23 -18.84 35.32
C SER A 2 62.59 -17.51 34.92
N GLU A 3 62.12 -17.39 33.69
CA GLU A 3 61.32 -16.24 33.26
C GLU A 3 60.02 -16.28 34.07
N ALA A 4 59.86 -15.30 34.97
CA ALA A 4 58.60 -15.08 35.67
C ALA A 4 57.56 -14.70 34.60
N ILE A 5 56.58 -15.56 34.38
CA ILE A 5 55.43 -15.28 33.52
C ILE A 5 54.80 -13.97 34.03
N ASP A 6 54.67 -12.98 33.17
CA ASP A 6 53.96 -11.72 33.45
C ASP A 6 52.46 -12.01 33.57
N THR A 7 52.07 -12.46 34.76
CA THR A 7 50.70 -12.85 35.09
C THR A 7 49.72 -11.68 34.96
N GLU A 8 50.20 -10.44 35.11
CA GLU A 8 49.40 -9.22 35.00
C GLU A 8 49.18 -8.85 33.53
N GLY A 9 50.22 -8.94 32.70
CA GLY A 9 50.10 -8.81 31.24
C GLY A 9 49.21 -9.88 30.61
N VAL A 10 49.31 -11.14 31.08
CA VAL A 10 48.41 -12.22 30.65
C VAL A 10 46.96 -11.96 31.07
N ARG A 11 46.72 -11.48 32.30
CA ARG A 11 45.37 -11.13 32.77
C ARG A 11 44.77 -9.99 31.95
N ALA A 12 45.53 -8.92 31.71
CA ALA A 12 45.10 -7.78 30.90
C ALA A 12 44.78 -8.20 29.45
N LEU A 13 45.59 -9.09 28.88
CA LEU A 13 45.33 -9.67 27.55
C LEU A 13 44.04 -10.50 27.53
N MET A 14 43.82 -11.36 28.53
CA MET A 14 42.59 -12.16 28.65
C MET A 14 41.34 -11.28 28.83
N GLU A 15 41.40 -10.23 29.64
CA GLU A 15 40.31 -9.26 29.81
C GLU A 15 40.01 -8.51 28.50
N ASN A 16 41.05 -8.13 27.76
CA ASN A 16 40.91 -7.53 26.43
C ASN A 16 40.27 -8.50 25.43
N GLN A 17 40.69 -9.77 25.42
CA GLN A 17 40.08 -10.80 24.57
C GLN A 17 38.61 -11.05 24.93
N LEU A 18 38.26 -11.09 26.22
CA LEU A 18 36.87 -11.22 26.66
C LEU A 18 36.02 -10.00 26.26
N ARG A 19 36.55 -8.78 26.41
CA ARG A 19 35.87 -7.55 25.95
C ARG A 19 35.64 -7.54 24.44
N LEU A 20 36.66 -7.91 23.66
CA LEU A 20 36.55 -8.01 22.21
C LEU A 20 35.53 -9.09 21.80
N SER A 21 35.60 -10.28 22.40
CA SER A 21 34.66 -11.37 22.13
C SER A 21 33.21 -10.95 22.43
N ARG A 22 32.95 -10.25 23.53
CA ARG A 22 31.62 -9.71 23.85
C ARG A 22 31.16 -8.68 22.82
N ARG A 23 32.03 -7.75 22.42
CA ARG A 23 31.71 -6.73 21.39
C ARG A 23 31.41 -7.37 20.03
N LEU A 24 32.20 -8.37 19.61
CA LEU A 24 31.98 -9.09 18.36
C LEU A 24 30.67 -9.88 18.40
N ARG A 25 30.37 -10.58 19.49
CA ARG A 25 29.09 -11.28 19.67
C ARG A 25 27.90 -10.31 19.65
N ALA A 26 28.01 -9.17 20.31
CA ALA A 26 26.96 -8.14 20.27
C ALA A 26 26.77 -7.59 18.86
N ARG A 27 27.86 -7.36 18.12
CA ARG A 27 27.79 -6.88 16.73
C ARG A 27 27.19 -7.94 15.79
N ILE A 28 27.53 -9.21 15.96
CA ILE A 28 26.94 -10.31 15.19
C ILE A 28 25.44 -10.38 15.46
N ALA A 29 25.02 -10.36 16.74
CA ALA A 29 23.60 -10.37 17.10
C ALA A 29 22.84 -9.18 16.51
N GLU A 30 23.41 -7.97 16.57
CA GLU A 30 22.82 -6.77 15.97
C GLU A 30 22.64 -6.91 14.43
N LEU A 31 23.64 -7.47 13.74
CA LEU A 31 23.58 -7.71 12.29
C LEU A 31 22.55 -8.79 11.94
N GLU A 32 22.49 -9.86 12.73
CA GLU A 32 21.49 -10.91 12.57
C GLU A 32 20.07 -10.38 12.80
N ASP A 33 19.86 -9.58 13.85
CA ASP A 33 18.56 -8.98 14.13
C ASP A 33 18.16 -7.95 13.05
N ALA A 34 19.12 -7.19 12.51
CA ALA A 34 18.86 -6.31 11.38
C ALA A 34 18.48 -7.08 10.11
N ALA A 35 19.10 -8.24 9.85
CA ALA A 35 18.80 -9.09 8.69
C ALA A 35 17.41 -9.73 8.75
N HIS A 36 16.88 -9.93 9.95
CA HIS A 36 15.54 -10.48 10.20
C HIS A 36 14.57 -9.43 10.76
N ALA A 37 14.89 -8.13 10.63
CA ALA A 37 14.08 -7.08 11.22
C ALA A 37 12.65 -7.13 10.67
N PRO A 38 11.62 -7.10 11.55
CA PRO A 38 10.24 -7.19 11.12
C PRO A 38 9.78 -5.94 10.36
N VAL A 39 8.95 -6.15 9.35
CA VAL A 39 8.41 -5.09 8.50
C VAL A 39 6.91 -4.93 8.75
N ALA A 40 6.49 -3.74 9.16
CA ALA A 40 5.10 -3.39 9.36
C ALA A 40 4.39 -3.10 8.03
N VAL A 41 3.19 -3.64 7.86
CA VAL A 41 2.21 -3.15 6.89
C VAL A 41 1.50 -1.96 7.52
N VAL A 42 1.70 -0.76 6.97
CA VAL A 42 1.18 0.49 7.54
C VAL A 42 0.00 1.08 6.75
N GLY A 43 -0.21 0.65 5.50
CA GLY A 43 -1.34 1.10 4.69
C GLY A 43 -1.59 0.16 3.52
N MET A 44 -2.82 0.18 2.99
CA MET A 44 -3.24 -0.68 1.88
C MET A 44 -4.17 0.08 0.93
N GLY A 45 -3.98 -0.07 -0.37
CA GLY A 45 -4.86 0.43 -1.42
C GLY A 45 -5.18 -0.69 -2.40
N LEU A 46 -6.40 -0.73 -2.93
CA LEU A 46 -6.81 -1.79 -3.85
C LEU A 46 -7.91 -1.35 -4.82
N ARG A 47 -7.98 -2.07 -5.94
CA ARG A 47 -9.11 -2.17 -6.87
C ARG A 47 -9.28 -3.64 -7.19
N LEU A 48 -10.36 -4.27 -6.75
CA LEU A 48 -10.66 -5.67 -7.01
C LEU A 48 -12.09 -5.82 -7.57
N PRO A 49 -12.37 -6.83 -8.41
CA PRO A 49 -13.69 -7.12 -8.93
C PRO A 49 -14.74 -7.40 -7.83
N PRO A 50 -16.02 -7.07 -8.04
CA PRO A 50 -16.56 -6.32 -9.17
C PRO A 50 -16.39 -4.79 -9.03
N ALA A 51 -16.31 -4.28 -7.80
CA ALA A 51 -16.16 -2.85 -7.50
C ALA A 51 -15.58 -2.63 -6.08
N LEU A 52 -14.74 -3.56 -5.64
CA LEU A 52 -14.11 -3.50 -4.33
C LEU A 52 -12.97 -2.49 -4.41
N ASN A 53 -13.22 -1.26 -3.96
CA ASN A 53 -12.25 -0.15 -4.06
C ASN A 53 -11.58 0.19 -2.73
N THR A 54 -11.91 -0.54 -1.65
CA THR A 54 -11.32 -0.34 -0.33
C THR A 54 -11.08 -1.67 0.40
N PRO A 55 -10.11 -1.72 1.35
CA PRO A 55 -9.93 -2.89 2.22
C PRO A 55 -11.19 -3.29 2.98
N GLU A 56 -12.00 -2.32 3.39
CA GLU A 56 -13.25 -2.56 4.13
C GLU A 56 -14.29 -3.27 3.26
N ALA A 57 -14.51 -2.79 2.03
CA ALA A 57 -15.42 -3.44 1.08
C ALA A 57 -14.93 -4.86 0.71
N TYR A 58 -13.62 -5.04 0.62
CA TYR A 58 -13.03 -6.36 0.38
C TYR A 58 -13.26 -7.30 1.57
N TRP A 59 -13.17 -6.81 2.81
CA TRP A 59 -13.49 -7.61 3.99
C TRP A 59 -14.95 -8.05 4.03
N GLU A 60 -15.89 -7.15 3.74
CA GLU A 60 -17.31 -7.46 3.62
C GLU A 60 -17.55 -8.55 2.56
N PHE A 61 -16.89 -8.44 1.40
CA PHE A 61 -16.93 -9.46 0.36
C PHE A 61 -16.38 -10.82 0.83
N LEU A 62 -15.22 -10.82 1.50
CA LEU A 62 -14.57 -12.03 2.00
C LEU A 62 -15.44 -12.77 3.02
N THR A 63 -16.16 -12.05 3.87
CA THR A 63 -17.02 -12.63 4.92
C THR A 63 -18.44 -12.96 4.43
N GLY A 64 -18.87 -12.42 3.29
CA GLY A 64 -20.13 -12.75 2.63
C GLY A 64 -20.12 -14.06 1.83
N THR A 65 -21.08 -14.20 0.91
CA THR A 65 -21.24 -15.38 0.02
C THR A 65 -21.05 -15.06 -1.48
N GLY A 66 -20.61 -13.85 -1.80
CA GLY A 66 -20.48 -13.39 -3.19
C GLY A 66 -19.33 -14.03 -3.98
N SER A 67 -19.48 -14.03 -5.31
CA SER A 67 -18.41 -14.33 -6.28
C SER A 67 -18.24 -13.12 -7.20
N ALA A 68 -16.99 -12.82 -7.57
CA ALA A 68 -16.71 -11.73 -8.50
C ALA A 68 -16.74 -12.15 -9.98
N LEU A 69 -17.08 -13.42 -10.25
CA LEU A 69 -17.15 -13.96 -11.61
C LEU A 69 -18.30 -13.35 -12.40
N SER A 70 -18.00 -12.80 -13.57
CA SER A 70 -18.98 -12.24 -14.51
C SER A 70 -18.64 -12.61 -15.95
N GLY A 71 -19.56 -12.36 -16.87
CA GLY A 71 -19.28 -12.49 -18.31
C GLY A 71 -18.39 -11.34 -18.82
N ILE A 72 -17.73 -11.53 -19.96
CA ILE A 72 -16.86 -10.50 -20.55
C ILE A 72 -17.63 -9.17 -20.77
N PRO A 73 -17.19 -8.05 -20.14
CA PRO A 73 -17.84 -6.74 -20.26
C PRO A 73 -17.97 -6.24 -21.71
N ALA A 74 -19.01 -5.44 -21.98
CA ALA A 74 -19.28 -4.90 -23.31
C ALA A 74 -18.17 -3.95 -23.81
N ASP A 75 -17.45 -3.30 -22.90
CA ASP A 75 -16.33 -2.40 -23.16
C ASP A 75 -14.99 -3.16 -23.37
N ARG A 76 -15.05 -4.48 -23.59
CA ARG A 76 -13.91 -5.35 -23.97
C ARG A 76 -14.13 -6.08 -25.30
N PRO A 77 -14.33 -5.36 -26.43
CA PRO A 77 -14.67 -5.98 -27.71
C PRO A 77 -13.62 -6.98 -28.22
N GLY A 78 -12.33 -6.76 -27.94
CA GLY A 78 -11.25 -7.67 -28.34
C GLY A 78 -11.33 -9.04 -27.65
N LEU A 79 -11.62 -9.07 -26.35
CA LEU A 79 -11.86 -10.31 -25.60
C LEU A 79 -13.12 -11.04 -26.09
N ARG A 80 -14.19 -10.30 -26.36
CA ARG A 80 -15.45 -10.89 -26.88
C ARG A 80 -15.27 -11.49 -28.27
N ALA A 81 -14.46 -10.87 -29.12
CA ALA A 81 -14.28 -11.27 -30.51
C ALA A 81 -13.60 -12.64 -30.68
N VAL A 82 -12.81 -13.08 -29.69
CA VAL A 82 -12.08 -14.36 -29.74
C VAL A 82 -12.87 -15.52 -29.14
N HIS A 83 -14.02 -15.27 -28.51
CA HIS A 83 -14.80 -16.34 -27.89
C HIS A 83 -15.39 -17.30 -28.93
N ASP A 84 -15.25 -18.60 -28.68
CA ASP A 84 -15.95 -19.70 -29.34
C ASP A 84 -16.06 -20.85 -28.33
N PRO A 85 -17.27 -21.32 -27.97
CA PRO A 85 -17.43 -22.33 -26.93
C PRO A 85 -16.81 -23.69 -27.30
N THR A 86 -16.42 -23.91 -28.57
CA THR A 86 -15.82 -25.16 -29.04
C THR A 86 -14.35 -25.28 -28.59
N PRO A 87 -14.01 -26.21 -27.67
CA PRO A 87 -12.64 -26.36 -27.20
C PRO A 87 -11.69 -26.81 -28.32
N GLY A 88 -10.45 -26.30 -28.32
CA GLY A 88 -9.39 -26.69 -29.25
C GLY A 88 -9.43 -26.00 -30.62
N ARG A 89 -10.38 -25.08 -30.86
CA ARG A 89 -10.40 -24.29 -32.10
C ARG A 89 -9.21 -23.30 -32.13
N PRO A 90 -8.33 -23.34 -33.15
CA PRO A 90 -7.21 -22.40 -33.25
C PRO A 90 -7.67 -20.94 -33.25
N GLY A 91 -6.94 -20.09 -32.52
CA GLY A 91 -7.25 -18.66 -32.43
C GLY A 91 -8.50 -18.31 -31.62
N ARG A 92 -9.09 -19.26 -30.87
CA ARG A 92 -10.32 -19.03 -30.09
C ARG A 92 -10.17 -19.37 -28.61
N SER A 93 -11.02 -18.75 -27.80
CA SER A 93 -11.16 -19.04 -26.38
C SER A 93 -12.52 -19.65 -26.08
N TYR A 94 -12.54 -20.80 -25.40
CA TYR A 94 -13.77 -21.46 -24.95
C TYR A 94 -14.36 -20.85 -23.67
N VAL A 95 -13.65 -19.92 -23.01
CA VAL A 95 -14.07 -19.29 -21.76
C VAL A 95 -14.66 -17.92 -22.06
N ASP A 96 -15.82 -17.63 -21.47
CA ASP A 96 -16.53 -16.34 -21.58
C ASP A 96 -16.74 -15.66 -20.23
N ARG A 97 -16.14 -16.18 -19.16
CA ARG A 97 -16.27 -15.66 -17.78
C ARG A 97 -14.91 -15.45 -17.12
N ALA A 98 -14.79 -14.35 -16.38
CA ALA A 98 -13.64 -14.01 -15.55
C ALA A 98 -14.07 -12.98 -14.48
N ALA A 99 -13.18 -12.62 -13.56
CA ALA A 99 -13.42 -11.55 -12.61
C ALA A 99 -12.95 -10.21 -13.18
N PHE A 100 -13.88 -9.30 -13.49
CA PHE A 100 -13.58 -8.03 -14.14
C PHE A 100 -13.75 -6.84 -13.19
N LEU A 101 -12.84 -5.88 -13.30
CA LEU A 101 -12.98 -4.56 -12.72
C LEU A 101 -14.05 -3.78 -13.48
N THR A 102 -14.80 -2.97 -12.74
CA THR A 102 -15.67 -1.95 -13.32
C THR A 102 -14.87 -0.69 -13.63
N SER A 103 -15.30 0.07 -14.64
CA SER A 103 -14.80 1.42 -14.92
C SER A 103 -13.28 1.57 -15.15
N VAL A 104 -12.63 0.64 -15.86
CA VAL A 104 -11.16 0.70 -16.10
C VAL A 104 -10.70 1.92 -16.90
N ALA A 105 -11.61 2.67 -17.50
CA ALA A 105 -11.30 3.89 -18.24
C ALA A 105 -11.15 5.12 -17.33
N ASP A 106 -11.73 5.08 -16.13
CA ASP A 106 -11.80 6.23 -15.22
C ASP A 106 -10.42 6.53 -14.64
N PHE A 107 -10.08 7.82 -14.57
CA PHE A 107 -8.84 8.31 -13.99
C PHE A 107 -8.88 9.82 -13.77
N ASP A 108 -8.55 10.29 -12.57
CA ASP A 108 -8.40 11.72 -12.29
C ASP A 108 -7.03 12.24 -12.76
N ALA A 109 -6.92 12.46 -14.08
CA ALA A 109 -5.69 12.97 -14.69
C ALA A 109 -5.29 14.36 -14.14
N GLY A 110 -6.28 15.21 -13.80
CA GLY A 110 -6.05 16.55 -13.26
C GLY A 110 -5.39 16.50 -11.89
N PHE A 111 -5.83 15.58 -11.03
CA PHE A 111 -5.22 15.35 -9.72
C PHE A 111 -3.73 15.03 -9.83
N PHE A 112 -3.33 14.17 -10.76
CA PHE A 112 -1.94 13.76 -10.93
C PHE A 112 -1.11 14.69 -11.85
N GLY A 113 -1.72 15.74 -12.42
CA GLY A 113 -1.05 16.64 -13.35
C GLY A 113 -0.71 15.98 -14.70
N VAL A 114 -1.47 14.95 -15.09
CA VAL A 114 -1.33 14.25 -16.36
C VAL A 114 -2.23 14.91 -17.40
N SER A 115 -1.70 15.18 -18.59
CA SER A 115 -2.51 15.78 -19.66
C SER A 115 -3.58 14.82 -20.17
N ARG A 116 -4.72 15.33 -20.67
CA ARG A 116 -5.76 14.48 -21.28
C ARG A 116 -5.24 13.65 -22.46
N ARG A 117 -4.26 14.17 -23.20
CA ARG A 117 -3.62 13.46 -24.33
C ARG A 117 -2.82 12.26 -23.82
N GLU A 118 -1.98 12.48 -22.82
CA GLU A 118 -1.17 11.43 -22.19
C GLU A 118 -2.05 10.38 -21.52
N ALA A 119 -3.05 10.80 -20.73
CA ALA A 119 -3.95 9.89 -19.99
C ALA A 119 -4.64 8.85 -20.88
N ARG A 120 -4.95 9.20 -22.14
CA ARG A 120 -5.55 8.28 -23.13
C ARG A 120 -4.61 7.17 -23.59
N LEU A 121 -3.31 7.34 -23.41
CA LEU A 121 -2.27 6.40 -23.85
C LEU A 121 -1.64 5.64 -22.68
N LEU A 122 -1.93 6.04 -21.44
CA LEU A 122 -1.52 5.29 -20.27
C LEU A 122 -2.31 3.99 -20.17
N ASP A 123 -1.61 2.87 -19.98
CA ASP A 123 -2.20 1.60 -19.56
C ASP A 123 -3.05 1.84 -18.30
N PRO A 124 -4.32 1.40 -18.27
CA PRO A 124 -5.17 1.50 -17.08
C PRO A 124 -4.53 0.96 -15.81
N GLN A 125 -3.63 -0.03 -15.91
CA GLN A 125 -2.83 -0.53 -14.79
C GLN A 125 -2.03 0.60 -14.14
N GLN A 126 -1.33 1.43 -14.94
CA GLN A 126 -0.56 2.56 -14.42
C GLN A 126 -1.44 3.63 -13.77
N ARG A 127 -2.63 3.87 -14.32
CA ARG A 127 -3.59 4.84 -13.78
C ARG A 127 -4.10 4.42 -12.41
N MET A 128 -4.56 3.18 -12.30
CA MET A 128 -5.02 2.61 -11.03
C MET A 128 -3.89 2.49 -10.01
N LEU A 129 -2.66 2.19 -10.44
CA LEU A 129 -1.50 2.17 -9.56
C LEU A 129 -1.20 3.54 -8.94
N LEU A 130 -1.37 4.63 -9.68
CA LEU A 130 -1.21 5.99 -9.14
C LEU A 130 -2.25 6.27 -8.04
N GLU A 131 -3.52 5.98 -8.30
CA GLU A 131 -4.61 6.16 -7.33
C GLU A 131 -4.43 5.28 -6.09
N THR A 132 -4.19 3.98 -6.29
CA THR A 132 -4.04 3.03 -5.19
C THR A 132 -2.78 3.25 -4.36
N SER A 133 -1.68 3.73 -4.97
CA SER A 133 -0.48 4.15 -4.24
C SER A 133 -0.74 5.39 -3.38
N TRP A 134 -1.44 6.39 -3.92
CA TRP A 134 -1.86 7.58 -3.17
C TRP A 134 -2.70 7.17 -1.95
N GLU A 135 -3.71 6.34 -2.17
CA GLU A 135 -4.62 5.87 -1.14
C GLU A 135 -3.95 5.02 -0.05
N ALA A 136 -3.00 4.15 -0.42
CA ALA A 136 -2.24 3.36 0.54
C ALA A 136 -1.42 4.25 1.48
N LEU A 137 -0.81 5.32 0.94
CA LEU A 137 -0.05 6.29 1.72
C LEU A 137 -0.94 7.16 2.62
N GLU A 138 -2.10 7.61 2.12
CA GLU A 138 -3.07 8.33 2.95
C GLU A 138 -3.58 7.45 4.11
N ARG A 139 -3.84 6.16 3.85
CA ARG A 139 -4.24 5.21 4.89
C ARG A 139 -3.13 4.94 5.91
N ALA A 140 -1.86 5.05 5.51
CA ALA A 140 -0.72 5.04 6.42
C ALA A 140 -0.51 6.36 7.20
N GLY A 141 -1.34 7.37 6.95
CA GLY A 141 -1.19 8.70 7.53
C GLY A 141 0.05 9.46 7.01
N ILE A 142 0.56 9.09 5.83
CA ILE A 142 1.74 9.71 5.23
C ILE A 142 1.27 10.83 4.29
N ALA A 143 1.54 12.08 4.68
CA ALA A 143 1.24 13.24 3.86
C ALA A 143 2.22 13.34 2.67
N VAL A 144 1.73 13.07 1.46
CA VAL A 144 2.54 13.13 0.24
C VAL A 144 2.66 14.58 -0.24
N ARG A 145 3.81 15.20 0.02
CA ARG A 145 4.16 16.53 -0.52
C ARG A 145 5.36 16.37 -1.44
N ARG A 146 5.21 16.69 -2.73
CA ARG A 146 6.28 16.52 -3.74
C ARG A 146 7.60 17.22 -3.35
N ALA A 147 7.51 18.33 -2.62
CA ALA A 147 8.67 19.08 -2.14
C ALA A 147 9.48 18.34 -1.05
N ASP A 148 8.87 17.41 -0.32
CA ASP A 148 9.51 16.70 0.78
C ASP A 148 10.52 15.65 0.30
N ARG A 149 10.44 15.26 -0.98
CA ARG A 149 11.29 14.22 -1.59
C ARG A 149 11.37 12.96 -0.71
N LEU A 150 10.20 12.41 -0.38
CA LEU A 150 10.12 11.25 0.51
C LEU A 150 10.93 10.07 -0.05
N ASP A 151 11.69 9.44 0.84
CA ASP A 151 12.48 8.24 0.53
C ASP A 151 11.59 6.99 0.52
N VAL A 152 10.84 6.85 -0.58
CA VAL A 152 9.90 5.74 -0.83
C VAL A 152 10.43 4.89 -1.98
N GLY A 153 10.69 3.60 -1.72
CA GLY A 153 10.95 2.61 -2.75
C GLY A 153 9.67 2.09 -3.38
N ILE A 154 9.66 1.84 -4.70
CA ILE A 154 8.50 1.36 -5.47
C ILE A 154 8.85 0.06 -6.17
N TYR A 155 8.16 -1.01 -5.79
CA TYR A 155 8.32 -2.35 -6.35
C TYR A 155 6.99 -2.79 -6.95
N LEU A 156 6.92 -2.80 -8.29
CA LEU A 156 5.69 -3.06 -9.03
C LEU A 156 5.74 -4.39 -9.76
N GLY A 157 4.82 -5.29 -9.43
CA GLY A 157 4.57 -6.53 -10.16
C GLY A 157 3.46 -6.35 -11.20
N MET A 158 3.72 -6.67 -12.45
CA MET A 158 2.68 -6.82 -13.48
C MET A 158 3.07 -8.02 -14.33
N MET A 159 2.08 -8.76 -14.86
CA MET A 159 2.32 -9.92 -15.73
C MET A 159 2.31 -9.56 -17.23
N THR A 160 1.58 -8.51 -17.59
CA THR A 160 1.35 -8.13 -18.98
C THR A 160 1.15 -6.63 -19.14
N SER A 161 1.42 -6.12 -20.35
CA SER A 161 0.95 -4.80 -20.79
C SER A 161 0.17 -4.94 -22.09
N GLU A 162 -1.01 -5.55 -21.98
CA GLU A 162 -1.90 -5.80 -23.12
C GLU A 162 -2.43 -4.49 -23.76
N TYR A 163 -2.42 -3.37 -23.04
CA TYR A 163 -2.84 -2.08 -23.59
C TYR A 163 -1.90 -1.59 -24.70
N SER A 164 -0.62 -1.92 -24.61
CA SER A 164 0.41 -1.59 -25.60
C SER A 164 0.18 -2.33 -26.91
N GLU A 165 -0.22 -3.61 -26.85
CA GLU A 165 -0.55 -4.42 -28.03
C GLU A 165 -1.64 -3.76 -28.90
N ARG A 166 -2.62 -3.11 -28.26
CA ARG A 166 -3.68 -2.38 -28.98
C ARG A 166 -3.16 -1.18 -29.77
N ASN A 167 -2.04 -0.59 -29.34
CA ASN A 167 -1.37 0.49 -30.05
C ASN A 167 -0.44 -0.05 -31.15
N GLU A 168 0.10 -1.27 -31.00
CA GLU A 168 0.93 -1.96 -32.00
C GLU A 168 0.16 -2.48 -33.22
N ASP A 169 -1.14 -2.78 -33.07
CA ASP A 169 -2.01 -3.22 -34.18
C ASP A 169 -2.21 -2.11 -35.25
N ARG A 170 -1.58 -0.95 -35.06
CA ARG A 170 -1.36 0.07 -36.07
C ARG A 170 -0.18 -0.33 -36.96
N ARG A 171 -0.47 -1.07 -38.04
CA ARG A 171 0.46 -1.25 -39.18
C ARG A 171 0.95 0.07 -39.78
N ASP A 172 0.27 1.18 -39.46
CA ASP A 172 0.62 2.54 -39.84
C ASP A 172 1.45 3.22 -38.74
N THR A 173 2.76 3.27 -38.95
CA THR A 173 3.74 3.87 -38.03
C THR A 173 3.56 5.38 -37.86
N SER A 174 2.86 6.06 -38.78
CA SER A 174 2.55 7.50 -38.64
C SER A 174 1.62 7.81 -37.47
N ARG A 175 0.98 6.78 -36.91
CA ARG A 175 0.02 6.88 -35.80
C ARG A 175 0.61 6.49 -34.44
N ILE A 176 1.91 6.22 -34.36
CA ILE A 176 2.59 5.95 -33.09
C ILE A 176 2.77 7.29 -32.35
N ASP A 177 2.14 7.41 -31.18
CA ASP A 177 2.23 8.62 -30.36
C ASP A 177 3.48 8.59 -29.46
N PRO A 178 4.13 9.74 -29.16
CA PRO A 178 5.28 9.80 -28.26
C PRO A 178 5.06 9.17 -26.87
N TYR A 179 3.83 9.14 -26.37
CA TYR A 179 3.49 8.48 -25.09
C TYR A 179 3.37 6.95 -25.19
N TYR A 180 3.56 6.35 -26.37
CA TYR A 180 3.51 4.89 -26.55
C TYR A 180 4.42 4.15 -25.56
N ILE A 181 5.70 4.54 -25.52
CA ILE A 181 6.72 3.90 -24.68
C ILE A 181 6.39 4.10 -23.19
N THR A 182 6.05 5.35 -22.81
CA THR A 182 5.85 5.71 -21.40
C THR A 182 4.50 5.27 -20.87
N GLY A 183 3.51 5.07 -21.75
CA GLY A 183 2.16 4.64 -21.39
C GLY A 183 2.05 3.13 -21.16
N GLY A 184 2.92 2.33 -21.78
CA GLY A 184 2.86 0.87 -21.73
C GLY A 184 3.95 0.18 -20.91
N GLY A 185 5.17 0.73 -20.87
CA GLY A 185 6.30 0.01 -20.30
C GLY A 185 6.17 -0.29 -18.80
N LEU A 186 6.52 -1.50 -18.39
CA LEU A 186 6.52 -1.97 -16.99
C LEU A 186 7.31 -1.02 -16.06
N SER A 187 8.51 -0.62 -16.47
CA SER A 187 9.35 0.32 -15.72
C SER A 187 8.70 1.70 -15.56
N PHE A 188 7.92 2.15 -16.54
CA PHE A 188 7.21 3.42 -16.48
C PHE A 188 6.04 3.38 -15.51
N GLY A 189 5.41 2.22 -15.27
CA GLY A 189 4.40 2.10 -14.22
C GLY A 189 4.94 2.48 -12.84
N ALA A 190 6.05 1.86 -12.43
CA ALA A 190 6.71 2.16 -11.16
C ALA A 190 7.33 3.57 -11.15
N GLY A 191 8.01 3.94 -12.24
CA GLY A 191 8.66 5.23 -12.40
C GLY A 191 7.69 6.40 -12.37
N ARG A 192 6.48 6.24 -12.91
CA ARG A 192 5.45 7.28 -12.92
C ARG A 192 4.91 7.57 -11.52
N VAL A 193 4.72 6.55 -10.69
CA VAL A 193 4.36 6.73 -9.27
C VAL A 193 5.43 7.56 -8.56
N SER A 194 6.70 7.16 -8.69
CA SER A 194 7.83 7.89 -8.10
C SER A 194 7.92 9.33 -8.61
N HIS A 195 7.82 9.54 -9.93
CA HIS A 195 7.95 10.85 -10.55
C HIS A 195 6.84 11.83 -10.15
N LEU A 196 5.57 11.38 -10.19
CA LEU A 196 4.42 12.26 -9.94
C LEU A 196 4.24 12.55 -8.45
N LEU A 197 4.57 11.60 -7.57
CA LEU A 197 4.47 11.77 -6.12
C LEU A 197 5.74 12.37 -5.50
N GLY A 198 6.86 12.39 -6.23
CA GLY A 198 8.10 13.04 -5.83
C GLY A 198 8.96 12.18 -4.91
N PHE A 199 9.09 10.89 -5.19
CA PHE A 199 9.88 9.96 -4.38
C PHE A 199 11.32 9.83 -4.88
N SER A 200 12.23 9.43 -3.99
CA SER A 200 13.66 9.28 -4.30
C SER A 200 14.25 7.91 -4.01
N GLY A 201 13.45 6.96 -3.52
CA GLY A 201 13.91 5.60 -3.23
C GLY A 201 14.05 4.74 -4.50
N PRO A 202 14.44 3.46 -4.35
CA PRO A 202 14.59 2.51 -5.46
C PRO A 202 13.28 2.34 -6.25
N VAL A 203 13.36 2.17 -7.57
CA VAL A 203 12.19 1.95 -8.42
C VAL A 203 12.43 0.75 -9.32
N MET A 204 11.52 -0.24 -9.27
CA MET A 204 11.65 -1.46 -10.05
C MET A 204 10.28 -1.98 -10.52
N GLY A 205 10.23 -2.39 -11.78
CA GLY A 205 9.17 -3.24 -12.31
C GLY A 205 9.64 -4.69 -12.35
N VAL A 206 8.80 -5.62 -11.94
CA VAL A 206 9.11 -7.05 -11.75
C VAL A 206 8.08 -7.91 -12.48
N GLU A 207 8.58 -8.91 -13.20
CA GLU A 207 7.78 -9.90 -13.92
C GLU A 207 8.27 -11.30 -13.54
N THR A 208 7.48 -12.01 -12.75
CA THR A 208 7.67 -13.43 -12.41
C THR A 208 6.36 -14.21 -12.60
N ALA A 209 5.57 -13.80 -13.60
CA ALA A 209 4.22 -14.27 -13.87
C ALA A 209 3.31 -14.16 -12.64
N CYS A 210 2.64 -15.25 -12.24
CA CYS A 210 1.70 -15.28 -11.14
C CYS A 210 2.31 -14.93 -9.77
N SER A 211 3.64 -14.97 -9.61
CA SER A 211 4.32 -14.60 -8.36
C SER A 211 4.82 -13.16 -8.31
N SER A 212 4.62 -12.35 -9.37
CA SER A 212 5.15 -10.99 -9.51
C SER A 212 4.95 -10.11 -8.28
N SER A 213 3.72 -9.97 -7.80
CA SER A 213 3.44 -9.13 -6.62
C SER A 213 4.02 -9.68 -5.32
N MET A 214 4.12 -11.00 -5.14
CA MET A 214 4.82 -11.56 -3.96
C MET A 214 6.33 -11.35 -4.05
N THR A 215 6.92 -11.43 -5.25
CA THR A 215 8.33 -11.09 -5.45
C THR A 215 8.57 -9.61 -5.11
N THR A 216 7.64 -8.71 -5.44
CA THR A 216 7.76 -7.29 -5.06
C THR A 216 7.70 -7.07 -3.55
N LEU A 217 6.86 -7.84 -2.83
CA LEU A 217 6.81 -7.82 -1.37
C LEU A 217 8.18 -8.24 -0.78
N HIS A 218 8.76 -9.33 -1.29
CA HIS A 218 10.08 -9.79 -0.87
C HIS A 218 11.13 -8.69 -1.07
N LEU A 219 11.21 -8.10 -2.27
CA LEU A 219 12.19 -7.04 -2.56
C LEU A 219 12.01 -5.81 -1.68
N ALA A 220 10.77 -5.39 -1.43
CA ALA A 220 10.46 -4.27 -0.55
C ALA A 220 10.89 -4.54 0.91
N VAL A 221 10.66 -5.77 1.42
CA VAL A 221 11.13 -6.20 2.74
C VAL A 221 12.65 -6.17 2.82
N GLN A 222 13.34 -6.70 1.81
CA GLN A 222 14.81 -6.70 1.77
C GLN A 222 15.39 -5.27 1.74
N ALA A 223 14.81 -4.38 0.94
CA ALA A 223 15.25 -2.99 0.84
C ALA A 223 15.07 -2.22 2.16
N LEU A 224 13.95 -2.43 2.86
CA LEU A 224 13.70 -1.81 4.17
C LEU A 224 14.68 -2.31 5.24
N ARG A 225 14.97 -3.62 5.27
CA ARG A 225 15.97 -4.23 6.18
C ARG A 225 17.37 -3.70 5.91
N ARG A 226 17.73 -3.55 4.63
CA ARG A 226 19.02 -2.98 4.17
C ARG A 226 19.09 -1.46 4.28
N ARG A 227 17.98 -0.79 4.67
CA ARG A 227 17.86 0.66 4.77
C ARG A 227 18.12 1.38 3.45
N GLU A 228 17.79 0.74 2.32
CA GLU A 228 17.85 1.34 0.97
C GLU A 228 16.71 2.34 0.74
N CYS A 229 15.64 2.25 1.54
CA CYS A 229 14.58 3.23 1.63
C CYS A 229 14.00 3.29 3.04
N ARG A 230 13.28 4.37 3.34
CA ARG A 230 12.53 4.56 4.60
C ARG A 230 11.13 3.95 4.54
N TYR A 231 10.45 4.12 3.41
CA TYR A 231 9.15 3.54 3.12
C TYR A 231 9.26 2.68 1.85
N ALA A 232 8.45 1.64 1.73
CA ALA A 232 8.36 0.88 0.48
C ALA A 232 6.90 0.63 0.09
N LEU A 233 6.60 0.71 -1.20
CA LEU A 233 5.35 0.25 -1.79
C LEU A 233 5.61 -1.07 -2.53
N ALA A 234 5.00 -2.14 -2.05
CA ALA A 234 4.92 -3.39 -2.81
C ALA A 234 3.54 -3.44 -3.50
N ALA A 235 3.55 -3.59 -4.82
CA ALA A 235 2.37 -3.43 -5.66
C ALA A 235 2.22 -4.56 -6.67
N GLY A 236 0.97 -4.84 -7.05
CA GLY A 236 0.61 -5.77 -8.11
C GLY A 236 -0.52 -5.19 -8.96
N ALA A 237 -0.42 -5.29 -10.28
CA ALA A 237 -1.52 -4.97 -11.19
C ALA A 237 -1.69 -6.04 -12.27
N ASN A 238 -2.94 -6.28 -12.63
CA ASN A 238 -3.33 -7.14 -13.74
C ASN A 238 -4.67 -6.70 -14.34
N LEU A 239 -4.74 -6.55 -15.66
CA LEU A 239 -5.99 -6.30 -16.38
C LEU A 239 -6.10 -7.20 -17.61
N LEU A 240 -7.34 -7.52 -17.98
CA LEU A 240 -7.70 -8.35 -19.13
C LEU A 240 -8.17 -7.42 -20.26
N LEU A 241 -7.28 -7.05 -21.17
CA LEU A 241 -7.49 -6.05 -22.22
C LEU A 241 -7.40 -6.63 -23.64
N SER A 242 -6.66 -7.73 -23.81
CA SER A 242 -6.39 -8.41 -25.10
C SER A 242 -6.93 -9.85 -25.12
N GLY A 243 -7.35 -10.30 -26.30
CA GLY A 243 -7.78 -11.68 -26.53
C GLY A 243 -6.63 -12.69 -26.61
N ASN A 244 -5.41 -12.21 -26.89
CA ASN A 244 -4.26 -13.06 -27.24
C ASN A 244 -3.90 -14.03 -26.10
N LEU A 245 -3.70 -13.52 -24.89
CA LEU A 245 -3.35 -14.36 -23.75
C LEU A 245 -4.48 -15.33 -23.38
N MET A 246 -5.73 -14.88 -23.46
CA MET A 246 -6.90 -15.74 -23.23
C MET A 246 -6.95 -16.92 -24.21
N VAL A 247 -6.69 -16.67 -25.49
CA VAL A 247 -6.61 -17.72 -26.54
C VAL A 247 -5.46 -18.69 -26.25
N SER A 248 -4.27 -18.17 -25.95
CA SER A 248 -3.10 -19.00 -25.66
C SER A 248 -3.32 -19.93 -24.46
N LEU A 249 -3.95 -19.43 -23.39
CA LEU A 249 -4.26 -20.21 -22.19
C LEU A 249 -5.35 -21.27 -22.44
N CYS A 250 -6.33 -20.99 -23.31
CA CYS A 250 -7.28 -22.01 -23.76
C CYS A 250 -6.60 -23.10 -24.59
N GLN A 251 -5.62 -22.76 -25.44
CA GLN A 251 -4.89 -23.76 -26.24
C GLN A 251 -4.09 -24.73 -25.36
N THR A 252 -3.55 -24.26 -24.24
CA THR A 252 -2.86 -25.11 -23.26
C THR A 252 -3.78 -25.80 -22.27
N ARG A 253 -5.11 -25.57 -22.36
CA ARG A 253 -6.13 -26.06 -21.42
C ARG A 253 -5.87 -25.66 -19.97
N ALA A 254 -5.25 -24.50 -19.76
CA ALA A 254 -4.96 -24.00 -18.41
C ALA A 254 -6.19 -23.43 -17.71
N LEU A 255 -7.21 -23.01 -18.47
CA LEU A 255 -8.41 -22.35 -17.94
C LEU A 255 -9.55 -23.34 -17.69
N ALA A 256 -10.22 -23.16 -16.56
CA ALA A 256 -11.47 -23.87 -16.25
C ALA A 256 -12.57 -23.45 -17.25
N PRO A 257 -13.32 -24.37 -17.87
CA PRO A 257 -14.39 -24.04 -18.82
C PRO A 257 -15.49 -23.14 -18.25
N ASP A 258 -15.76 -23.22 -16.95
CA ASP A 258 -16.74 -22.38 -16.25
C ASP A 258 -16.14 -21.04 -15.75
N GLY A 259 -14.84 -20.81 -15.99
CA GLY A 259 -14.11 -19.63 -15.55
C GLY A 259 -13.89 -19.55 -14.03
N ARG A 260 -14.10 -20.63 -13.26
CA ARG A 260 -13.93 -20.65 -11.81
C ARG A 260 -12.62 -21.33 -11.41
N SER A 261 -11.88 -20.74 -10.47
CA SER A 261 -10.82 -21.44 -9.75
C SER A 261 -11.42 -22.30 -8.64
N LYS A 262 -11.55 -23.60 -8.86
CA LYS A 262 -12.18 -24.55 -7.92
C LYS A 262 -11.17 -25.15 -6.95
N SER A 263 -10.42 -24.29 -6.25
CA SER A 263 -9.31 -24.65 -5.37
C SER A 263 -9.70 -25.74 -4.38
N PHE A 264 -8.96 -26.86 -4.40
CA PHE A 264 -9.10 -28.01 -3.50
C PHE A 264 -10.38 -28.83 -3.65
N LEU A 265 -11.22 -28.54 -4.64
CA LEU A 265 -12.46 -29.27 -4.90
C LEU A 265 -12.22 -30.46 -5.84
N ALA A 266 -13.07 -31.48 -5.76
CA ALA A 266 -13.03 -32.63 -6.65
C ALA A 266 -13.21 -32.26 -8.13
N THR A 267 -13.87 -31.14 -8.40
CA THR A 267 -14.17 -30.63 -9.74
C THR A 267 -13.13 -29.61 -10.24
N ALA A 268 -11.96 -29.52 -9.62
CA ALA A 268 -10.83 -28.71 -10.08
C ALA A 268 -10.40 -29.13 -11.50
N ASP A 269 -10.41 -28.20 -12.45
CA ASP A 269 -10.19 -28.46 -13.88
C ASP A 269 -9.45 -27.32 -14.61
N GLY A 270 -8.82 -26.42 -13.84
CA GLY A 270 -8.14 -25.22 -14.35
C GLY A 270 -8.41 -24.00 -13.48
N TYR A 271 -7.87 -22.85 -13.88
CA TYR A 271 -8.11 -21.60 -13.16
C TYR A 271 -9.03 -20.65 -13.93
N GLY A 272 -9.72 -19.78 -13.20
CA GLY A 272 -10.44 -18.63 -13.75
C GLY A 272 -9.56 -17.40 -13.77
N ARG A 273 -9.53 -16.61 -14.86
CA ARG A 273 -8.75 -15.35 -14.90
C ARG A 273 -9.43 -14.25 -14.09
N GLY A 274 -8.67 -13.23 -13.69
CA GLY A 274 -9.21 -12.05 -13.05
C GLY A 274 -8.34 -10.79 -13.16
N GLU A 275 -8.96 -9.65 -12.95
CA GLU A 275 -8.33 -8.32 -12.92
C GLU A 275 -8.13 -7.86 -11.47
N GLY A 276 -7.13 -7.02 -11.23
CA GLY A 276 -6.96 -6.42 -9.91
C GLY A 276 -5.73 -5.54 -9.82
N VAL A 277 -5.78 -4.57 -8.91
CA VAL A 277 -4.64 -3.75 -8.50
C VAL A 277 -4.59 -3.72 -6.98
N GLY A 278 -3.42 -3.91 -6.40
CA GLY A 278 -3.21 -3.82 -4.96
C GLY A 278 -1.86 -3.19 -4.65
N VAL A 279 -1.81 -2.44 -3.56
CA VAL A 279 -0.60 -1.80 -3.03
C VAL A 279 -0.60 -1.94 -1.52
N VAL A 280 0.51 -2.39 -0.94
CA VAL A 280 0.78 -2.27 0.49
C VAL A 280 1.94 -1.32 0.75
N ALA A 281 1.74 -0.40 1.69
CA ALA A 281 2.77 0.50 2.20
C ALA A 281 3.46 -0.14 3.41
N LEU A 282 4.79 -0.13 3.40
CA LEU A 282 5.64 -0.87 4.33
C LEU A 282 6.67 0.04 5.01
N MET A 283 6.98 -0.29 6.26
CA MET A 283 8.03 0.33 7.06
C MET A 283 8.72 -0.73 7.91
N ARG A 284 9.95 -0.48 8.38
CA ARG A 284 10.47 -1.27 9.51
C ARG A 284 9.55 -1.06 10.73
N LEU A 285 9.29 -2.12 11.48
CA LEU A 285 8.36 -2.07 12.62
C LEU A 285 8.76 -0.98 13.63
N ASP A 286 10.03 -0.93 14.03
CA ASP A 286 10.54 0.07 14.98
C ASP A 286 10.36 1.52 14.49
N ASP A 287 10.39 1.74 13.18
CA ASP A 287 10.15 3.06 12.60
C ASP A 287 8.66 3.41 12.62
N ALA A 288 7.80 2.43 12.30
CA ALA A 288 6.36 2.62 12.37
C ALA A 288 5.92 2.95 13.80
N GLU A 289 6.43 2.22 14.80
CA GLU A 289 6.14 2.46 16.22
C GLU A 289 6.67 3.82 16.69
N ARG A 290 7.93 4.14 16.37
CA ARG A 290 8.54 5.43 16.75
C ARG A 290 7.81 6.63 16.13
N GLU A 291 7.29 6.48 14.91
CA GLU A 291 6.55 7.52 14.22
C GLU A 291 5.05 7.53 14.55
N GLY A 292 4.57 6.61 15.40
CA GLY A 292 3.14 6.49 15.72
C GLY A 292 2.29 6.13 14.49
N ARG A 293 2.85 5.37 13.54
CA ARG A 293 2.16 4.92 12.33
C ARG A 293 1.26 3.73 12.68
N PRO A 294 0.10 3.60 12.00
CA PRO A 294 -0.72 2.40 12.15
C PRO A 294 0.09 1.16 11.71
N VAL A 295 0.03 0.09 12.49
CA VAL A 295 0.60 -1.21 12.12
C VAL A 295 -0.55 -2.21 11.99
N LEU A 296 -0.85 -2.58 10.75
CA LEU A 296 -1.99 -3.43 10.40
C LEU A 296 -1.65 -4.92 10.54
N ALA A 297 -0.42 -5.28 10.20
CA ALA A 297 0.17 -6.61 10.37
C ALA A 297 1.69 -6.49 10.25
N ILE A 298 2.38 -7.62 10.48
CA ILE A 298 3.83 -7.69 10.39
C ILE A 298 4.21 -8.77 9.38
N VAL A 299 5.06 -8.42 8.42
CA VAL A 299 5.78 -9.38 7.59
C VAL A 299 7.01 -9.83 8.37
N ARG A 300 7.00 -11.09 8.83
CA ARG A 300 8.08 -11.67 9.63
C ARG A 300 9.21 -12.18 8.76
N GLY A 301 8.87 -12.83 7.65
CA GLY A 301 9.87 -13.32 6.72
C GLY A 301 9.30 -13.65 5.36
N THR A 302 10.20 -13.72 4.38
CA THR A 302 9.87 -14.02 2.98
C THR A 302 11.01 -14.81 2.34
N ALA A 303 10.70 -15.69 1.40
CA ALA A 303 11.71 -16.37 0.58
C ALA A 303 11.24 -16.51 -0.87
N VAL A 304 12.21 -16.56 -1.79
CA VAL A 304 12.00 -16.76 -3.23
C VAL A 304 12.95 -17.85 -3.71
N ASN A 305 12.46 -18.80 -4.51
CA ASN A 305 13.31 -19.77 -5.22
C ASN A 305 12.75 -20.07 -6.63
N HIS A 306 13.27 -21.12 -7.27
CA HIS A 306 12.82 -21.57 -8.58
C HIS A 306 12.63 -23.08 -8.62
N ASP A 307 11.67 -23.55 -9.41
CA ASP A 307 11.37 -24.98 -9.65
C ASP A 307 12.52 -25.78 -10.32
N GLY A 308 13.59 -25.11 -10.76
CA GLY A 308 14.72 -25.71 -11.45
C GLY A 308 14.32 -26.56 -12.66
N ALA A 309 14.96 -27.72 -12.81
CA ALA A 309 14.67 -28.70 -13.85
C ALA A 309 13.44 -29.57 -13.49
N ALA A 310 12.27 -28.94 -13.39
CA ALA A 310 10.99 -29.62 -13.24
C ALA A 310 10.63 -30.46 -14.49
N SER A 311 9.56 -31.27 -14.41
CA SER A 311 9.11 -32.14 -15.51
C SER A 311 8.65 -31.40 -16.78
N GLY A 312 8.43 -30.09 -16.66
CA GLY A 312 8.21 -29.16 -17.76
C GLY A 312 8.36 -27.73 -17.24
N LEU A 313 8.60 -26.77 -18.13
CA LEU A 313 8.83 -25.36 -17.73
C LEU A 313 7.68 -24.78 -16.89
N THR A 314 6.44 -25.17 -17.21
CA THR A 314 5.23 -24.70 -16.53
C THR A 314 4.68 -25.68 -15.50
N ALA A 315 5.38 -26.78 -15.24
CA ALA A 315 4.95 -27.79 -14.27
C ALA A 315 5.48 -27.43 -12.88
N PRO A 316 4.63 -27.41 -11.84
CA PRO A 316 5.07 -27.07 -10.48
C PRO A 316 5.99 -28.14 -9.88
N ASN A 317 6.88 -27.74 -8.97
CA ASN A 317 7.83 -28.64 -8.30
C ASN A 317 7.60 -28.68 -6.77
N GLY A 318 7.04 -29.80 -6.27
CA GLY A 318 6.76 -29.98 -4.83
C GLY A 318 7.98 -29.84 -3.91
N PRO A 319 9.14 -30.47 -4.20
CA PRO A 319 10.39 -30.20 -3.49
C PRO A 319 10.78 -28.72 -3.41
N ALA A 320 10.76 -27.99 -4.53
CA ALA A 320 11.08 -26.56 -4.52
C ALA A 320 10.07 -25.74 -3.70
N GLN A 321 8.79 -26.11 -3.72
CA GLN A 321 7.77 -25.49 -2.88
C GLN A 321 8.03 -25.73 -1.38
N ARG A 322 8.48 -26.93 -0.98
CA ARG A 322 8.89 -27.19 0.42
C ARG A 322 10.06 -26.30 0.83
N GLU A 323 11.09 -26.26 0.01
CA GLU A 323 12.30 -25.47 0.29
C GLU A 323 12.00 -23.98 0.47
N VAL A 324 11.11 -23.39 -0.35
CA VAL A 324 10.76 -21.97 -0.20
C VAL A 324 9.93 -21.71 1.06
N ILE A 325 9.06 -22.65 1.46
CA ILE A 325 8.28 -22.54 2.70
C ILE A 325 9.22 -22.62 3.90
N GLU A 326 10.14 -23.59 3.92
CA GLU A 326 11.16 -23.75 4.97
C GLU A 326 12.06 -22.52 5.08
N ALA A 327 12.54 -22.00 3.94
CA ALA A 327 13.38 -20.81 3.90
C ALA A 327 12.65 -19.57 4.43
N ALA A 328 11.37 -19.40 4.11
CA ALA A 328 10.59 -18.27 4.61
C ALA A 328 10.28 -18.38 6.11
N LEU A 329 10.02 -19.59 6.62
CA LEU A 329 9.88 -19.83 8.06
C LEU A 329 11.19 -19.58 8.82
N ALA A 330 12.33 -19.97 8.23
CA ALA A 330 13.65 -19.67 8.77
C ALA A 330 13.94 -18.16 8.78
N ASP A 331 13.65 -17.44 7.68
CA ASP A 331 13.77 -15.98 7.62
C ASP A 331 12.84 -15.28 8.63
N ALA A 332 11.67 -15.86 8.88
CA ALA A 332 10.70 -15.38 9.86
C ALA A 332 11.03 -15.78 11.31
N ARG A 333 12.05 -16.62 11.52
CA ARG A 333 12.36 -17.28 12.82
C ARG A 333 11.10 -17.87 13.48
N THR A 334 10.22 -18.46 12.67
CA THR A 334 8.89 -18.95 13.07
C THR A 334 8.85 -20.46 13.04
N ALA A 335 8.34 -21.09 14.11
CA ALA A 335 8.20 -22.54 14.13
C ALA A 335 6.99 -22.98 13.27
N PRO A 336 7.06 -24.12 12.56
CA PRO A 336 5.93 -24.67 11.81
C PRO A 336 4.64 -24.82 12.64
N ALA A 337 4.75 -25.08 13.94
CA ALA A 337 3.62 -25.25 14.86
C ALA A 337 2.80 -23.96 15.09
N ASP A 338 3.43 -22.80 14.90
CA ASP A 338 2.83 -21.48 15.15
C ASP A 338 1.96 -21.02 13.98
N VAL A 339 2.10 -21.64 12.80
CA VAL A 339 1.29 -21.30 11.62
C VAL A 339 -0.15 -21.79 11.83
N GLY A 340 -1.09 -20.83 11.82
CA GLY A 340 -2.51 -21.07 12.05
C GLY A 340 -3.36 -21.08 10.78
N TYR A 341 -2.86 -20.49 9.70
CA TYR A 341 -3.55 -20.41 8.41
C TYR A 341 -2.54 -20.40 7.25
N VAL A 342 -2.93 -20.94 6.10
CA VAL A 342 -2.18 -20.75 4.85
C VAL A 342 -3.11 -20.23 3.76
N GLU A 343 -2.77 -19.05 3.23
CA GLU A 343 -3.29 -18.56 1.96
C GLU A 343 -2.49 -19.21 0.84
N ALA A 344 -3.02 -20.28 0.29
CA ALA A 344 -2.38 -21.06 -0.75
C ALA A 344 -2.36 -20.32 -2.10
N HIS A 345 -1.48 -20.74 -3.00
CA HIS A 345 -1.53 -20.36 -4.40
C HIS A 345 -2.82 -20.91 -5.01
N GLY A 346 -3.17 -22.18 -4.76
CA GLY A 346 -4.49 -22.78 -4.91
C GLY A 346 -5.24 -22.32 -6.14
N THR A 347 -4.77 -22.70 -7.32
CA THR A 347 -5.34 -22.26 -8.60
C THR A 347 -6.56 -23.06 -9.03
N GLY A 348 -6.83 -24.21 -8.40
CA GLY A 348 -7.90 -25.12 -8.82
C GLY A 348 -7.47 -26.02 -9.96
N THR A 349 -6.18 -26.33 -10.06
CA THR A 349 -5.63 -27.19 -11.12
C THR A 349 -5.50 -28.62 -10.63
N VAL A 350 -5.81 -29.59 -11.52
CA VAL A 350 -5.78 -31.03 -11.21
C VAL A 350 -4.43 -31.47 -10.64
N LEU A 351 -3.33 -30.95 -11.21
CA LEU A 351 -1.98 -31.30 -10.80
C LEU A 351 -1.42 -30.39 -9.69
N GLY A 352 -1.72 -29.09 -9.74
CA GLY A 352 -1.11 -28.11 -8.83
C GLY A 352 -1.61 -28.22 -7.40
N ASP A 353 -2.92 -28.39 -7.20
CA ASP A 353 -3.50 -28.44 -5.86
C ASP A 353 -2.94 -29.61 -5.01
N PRO A 354 -2.84 -30.87 -5.51
CA PRO A 354 -2.20 -31.94 -4.77
C PRO A 354 -0.72 -31.73 -4.47
N ILE A 355 0.04 -31.13 -5.40
CA ILE A 355 1.47 -30.84 -5.21
C ILE A 355 1.67 -29.81 -4.11
N GLU A 356 0.88 -28.73 -4.12
CA GLU A 356 0.97 -27.68 -3.11
C GLU A 356 0.60 -28.18 -1.72
N ILE A 357 -0.48 -28.94 -1.60
CA ILE A 357 -0.88 -29.50 -0.30
C ILE A 357 0.14 -30.52 0.21
N GLY A 358 0.72 -31.34 -0.69
CA GLY A 358 1.81 -32.25 -0.34
C GLY A 358 3.06 -31.52 0.15
N ALA A 359 3.40 -30.37 -0.46
CA ALA A 359 4.50 -29.53 0.01
C ALA A 359 4.21 -28.95 1.40
N LEU A 360 2.99 -28.45 1.64
CA LEU A 360 2.59 -27.95 2.95
C LEU A 360 2.62 -29.03 4.04
N ASP A 361 2.18 -30.26 3.75
CA ASP A 361 2.27 -31.38 4.70
C ASP A 361 3.72 -31.74 5.02
N GLY A 362 4.60 -31.72 4.02
CA GLY A 362 6.02 -31.99 4.19
C GLY A 362 6.72 -31.04 5.18
N VAL A 363 6.21 -29.80 5.35
CA VAL A 363 6.82 -28.79 6.23
C VAL A 363 6.02 -28.58 7.52
N LEU A 364 4.69 -28.49 7.42
CA LEU A 364 3.80 -28.12 8.53
C LEU A 364 3.08 -29.33 9.14
N GLY A 365 2.88 -30.41 8.38
CA GLY A 365 1.98 -31.50 8.73
C GLY A 365 2.29 -32.17 10.07
N GLU A 366 3.55 -32.43 10.36
CA GLU A 366 3.96 -33.05 11.62
C GLU A 366 3.70 -32.15 12.84
N ALA A 367 3.95 -30.85 12.69
CA ALA A 367 3.66 -29.89 13.74
C ALA A 367 2.14 -29.75 13.97
N VAL A 368 1.36 -29.73 12.89
CA VAL A 368 -0.11 -29.64 12.94
C VAL A 368 -0.73 -30.87 13.59
N ARG A 369 -0.28 -32.08 13.24
CA ARG A 369 -0.77 -33.33 13.86
C ARG A 369 -0.46 -33.38 15.36
N ARG A 370 0.74 -32.96 15.79
CA ARG A 370 1.11 -32.89 17.22
C ARG A 370 0.30 -31.84 17.99
N ARG A 371 -0.07 -30.73 17.36
CA ARG A 371 -0.92 -29.69 17.95
C ARG A 371 -2.37 -30.16 18.16
N GLY A 372 -2.84 -31.12 17.37
CA GLY A 372 -4.21 -31.66 17.45
C GLY A 372 -5.31 -30.71 16.96
N THR A 373 -4.97 -29.47 16.57
CA THR A 373 -5.90 -28.49 15.99
C THR A 373 -5.60 -28.32 14.50
N PRO A 374 -6.59 -28.56 13.61
CA PRO A 374 -6.36 -28.51 12.18
C PRO A 374 -5.80 -27.17 11.67
N LEU A 375 -4.92 -27.23 10.67
CA LEU A 375 -4.47 -26.03 9.94
C LEU A 375 -5.52 -25.64 8.89
N SER A 376 -6.00 -24.41 8.95
CA SER A 376 -6.94 -23.90 7.94
C SER A 376 -6.19 -23.47 6.68
N ILE A 377 -6.66 -23.91 5.51
CA ILE A 377 -6.09 -23.57 4.21
C ILE A 377 -7.19 -22.98 3.33
N GLY A 378 -6.87 -21.92 2.59
CA GLY A 378 -7.77 -21.32 1.62
C GLY A 378 -7.03 -20.63 0.49
N SER A 379 -7.79 -20.23 -0.53
CA SER A 379 -7.30 -19.41 -1.64
C SER A 379 -8.39 -18.43 -2.02
N VAL A 380 -8.07 -17.14 -2.09
CA VAL A 380 -9.02 -16.12 -2.55
C VAL A 380 -9.43 -16.32 -4.02
N LYS A 381 -8.66 -17.09 -4.78
CA LYS A 381 -8.94 -17.32 -6.21
C LYS A 381 -10.29 -18.00 -6.42
N SER A 382 -10.79 -18.76 -5.43
CA SER A 382 -12.14 -19.34 -5.48
C SER A 382 -13.26 -18.31 -5.56
N ARG A 383 -13.00 -17.07 -5.13
CA ARG A 383 -13.97 -15.96 -5.12
C ARG A 383 -13.66 -14.84 -6.10
N LEU A 384 -12.38 -14.54 -6.31
CA LEU A 384 -11.91 -13.45 -7.17
C LEU A 384 -11.32 -13.90 -8.50
N GLY A 385 -11.22 -15.21 -8.75
CA GLY A 385 -10.39 -15.72 -9.83
C GLY A 385 -8.90 -15.48 -9.57
N HIS A 386 -8.06 -15.94 -10.50
CA HIS A 386 -6.64 -15.75 -10.48
C HIS A 386 -6.28 -14.39 -11.09
N LEU A 387 -5.91 -13.44 -10.23
CA LEU A 387 -5.54 -12.08 -10.63
C LEU A 387 -4.12 -11.96 -11.22
N GLU A 388 -3.56 -13.08 -11.70
CA GLU A 388 -2.21 -13.18 -12.30
C GLU A 388 -1.17 -12.38 -11.49
N GLY A 389 -0.54 -11.37 -12.09
CA GLY A 389 0.48 -10.53 -11.45
C GLY A 389 0.04 -9.84 -10.15
N ALA A 390 -1.27 -9.62 -9.95
CA ALA A 390 -1.86 -9.02 -8.74
C ALA A 390 -2.35 -10.03 -7.69
N SER A 391 -2.23 -11.34 -7.94
CA SER A 391 -2.78 -12.36 -7.04
C SER A 391 -2.14 -12.35 -5.66
N GLY A 392 -0.81 -12.24 -5.63
CA GLY A 392 -0.04 -12.20 -4.40
C GLY A 392 -0.46 -11.06 -3.47
N ILE A 393 -0.54 -9.85 -4.00
CA ILE A 393 -0.90 -8.68 -3.19
C ILE A 393 -2.35 -8.74 -2.70
N ALA A 394 -3.29 -9.29 -3.49
CA ALA A 394 -4.67 -9.50 -3.04
C ALA A 394 -4.76 -10.52 -1.90
N SER A 395 -3.94 -11.57 -1.94
CA SER A 395 -3.77 -12.56 -0.87
C SER A 395 -3.14 -11.93 0.39
N VAL A 396 -2.12 -11.08 0.25
CA VAL A 396 -1.52 -10.31 1.36
C VAL A 396 -2.57 -9.44 2.05
N ILE A 397 -3.32 -8.64 1.29
CA ILE A 397 -4.35 -7.77 1.85
C ILE A 397 -5.44 -8.58 2.56
N LYS A 398 -5.90 -9.69 1.97
CA LYS A 398 -6.85 -10.62 2.64
C LYS A 398 -6.28 -11.09 3.97
N THR A 399 -5.04 -11.56 4.00
CA THR A 399 -4.41 -12.05 5.22
C THR A 399 -4.27 -10.95 6.28
N VAL A 400 -3.89 -9.72 5.90
CA VAL A 400 -3.83 -8.57 6.82
C VAL A 400 -5.21 -8.30 7.44
N LEU A 401 -6.28 -8.31 6.63
CA LEU A 401 -7.66 -8.14 7.11
C LEU A 401 -8.08 -9.27 8.08
N MET A 402 -7.77 -10.52 7.74
CA MET A 402 -8.05 -11.67 8.61
C MET A 402 -7.33 -11.58 9.96
N LEU A 403 -6.06 -11.14 9.96
CA LEU A 403 -5.27 -10.95 11.18
C LEU A 403 -5.86 -9.86 12.07
N GLY A 404 -6.27 -8.73 11.47
CA GLY A 404 -6.87 -7.59 12.17
C GLY A 404 -8.27 -7.89 12.74
N HIS A 405 -9.10 -8.61 12.00
CA HIS A 405 -10.43 -9.01 12.45
C HIS A 405 -10.45 -10.28 13.31
N GLY A 406 -9.37 -11.06 13.29
CA GLY A 406 -9.29 -12.33 14.02
C GLY A 406 -10.31 -13.36 13.55
N VAL A 407 -10.60 -13.41 12.25
CA VAL A 407 -11.59 -14.31 11.63
C VAL A 407 -11.00 -14.94 10.39
N ILE A 408 -11.23 -16.25 10.22
CA ILE A 408 -10.94 -16.99 8.99
C ILE A 408 -12.23 -17.09 8.17
N PRO A 409 -12.33 -16.45 6.99
CA PRO A 409 -13.49 -16.58 6.11
C PRO A 409 -13.63 -17.98 5.52
N ALA A 410 -14.80 -18.26 4.91
CA ALA A 410 -14.97 -19.47 4.13
C ALA A 410 -14.00 -19.46 2.92
N ALA A 411 -13.29 -20.57 2.72
CA ALA A 411 -12.41 -20.82 1.58
C ALA A 411 -13.13 -21.50 0.41
N ALA A 412 -14.19 -22.26 0.70
CA ALA A 412 -15.08 -22.90 -0.27
C ALA A 412 -16.55 -22.73 0.16
N ASP A 413 -17.47 -22.66 -0.79
CA ASP A 413 -18.90 -22.62 -0.47
C ASP A 413 -19.37 -24.01 0.03
N PRO A 414 -20.29 -24.10 0.99
CA PRO A 414 -20.96 -25.35 1.32
C PRO A 414 -21.57 -26.08 0.12
N ALA A 415 -22.01 -25.35 -0.92
CA ALA A 415 -22.60 -25.90 -2.14
C ALA A 415 -21.58 -26.39 -3.17
N ASP A 416 -20.27 -26.16 -2.97
CA ASP A 416 -19.22 -26.47 -3.96
C ASP A 416 -18.85 -27.97 -4.08
N GLY A 417 -19.58 -28.85 -3.39
CA GLY A 417 -19.35 -30.30 -3.45
C GLY A 417 -18.11 -30.77 -2.68
N ASP A 418 -17.62 -31.97 -3.02
CA ASP A 418 -16.57 -32.67 -2.28
C ASP A 418 -15.16 -32.09 -2.50
N LEU A 419 -14.28 -32.33 -1.54
CA LEU A 419 -12.85 -31.99 -1.67
C LEU A 419 -12.13 -32.96 -2.61
N ASN A 420 -11.01 -32.51 -3.16
CA ASN A 420 -10.22 -33.26 -4.13
C ASN A 420 -9.74 -34.61 -3.55
N PRO A 421 -10.16 -35.76 -4.12
CA PRO A 421 -9.82 -37.09 -3.60
C PRO A 421 -8.34 -37.48 -3.81
N HIS A 422 -7.61 -36.74 -4.64
CA HIS A 422 -6.16 -36.93 -4.82
C HIS A 422 -5.34 -36.37 -3.65
N ILE A 423 -5.98 -35.67 -2.73
CA ILE A 423 -5.36 -35.15 -1.51
C ILE A 423 -5.83 -36.02 -0.33
N PRO A 424 -4.93 -36.59 0.48
CA PRO A 424 -5.29 -37.50 1.57
C PRO A 424 -5.77 -36.74 2.82
N TRP A 425 -6.84 -35.95 2.71
CA TRP A 425 -7.33 -35.01 3.75
C TRP A 425 -7.40 -35.61 5.16
N ASP A 426 -7.88 -36.85 5.28
CA ASP A 426 -8.02 -37.57 6.55
C ASP A 426 -6.70 -37.80 7.30
N ARG A 427 -5.54 -37.60 6.65
CA ARG A 427 -4.20 -37.83 7.20
C ARG A 427 -3.41 -36.54 7.47
N LEU A 428 -3.81 -35.40 6.88
CA LEU A 428 -3.00 -34.18 6.84
C LEU A 428 -3.18 -33.28 8.07
N GLY A 429 -4.29 -33.44 8.81
CA GLY A 429 -4.67 -32.48 9.85
C GLY A 429 -4.99 -31.09 9.28
N PHE A 430 -5.32 -31.00 7.99
CA PHE A 430 -5.66 -29.75 7.31
C PHE A 430 -7.17 -29.66 7.11
N THR A 431 -7.70 -28.44 7.05
CA THR A 431 -9.11 -28.20 6.77
C THR A 431 -9.29 -27.05 5.79
N VAL A 432 -10.31 -27.15 4.93
CA VAL A 432 -10.74 -26.09 4.03
C VAL A 432 -12.03 -25.50 4.62
N PRO A 433 -11.98 -24.30 5.24
CA PRO A 433 -13.14 -23.73 5.92
C PRO A 433 -14.31 -23.50 4.97
N ARG A 434 -15.50 -23.98 5.34
CA ARG A 434 -16.75 -23.74 4.57
C ARG A 434 -17.67 -22.69 5.19
N ARG A 435 -17.29 -22.18 6.37
CA ARG A 435 -17.99 -21.12 7.10
C ARG A 435 -16.95 -20.23 7.76
N PRO A 436 -17.25 -18.93 7.93
CA PRO A 436 -16.41 -18.05 8.74
C PRO A 436 -16.27 -18.60 10.16
N ALA A 437 -15.06 -18.56 10.70
CA ALA A 437 -14.77 -19.00 12.06
C ALA A 437 -13.81 -18.02 12.76
N PRO A 438 -13.95 -17.82 14.09
CA PRO A 438 -12.95 -17.08 14.86
C PRO A 438 -11.57 -17.70 14.68
N TRP A 439 -10.56 -16.86 14.49
CA TRP A 439 -9.16 -17.28 14.48
C TRP A 439 -8.60 -17.16 15.90
N PRO A 440 -8.36 -18.28 16.61
CA PRO A 440 -7.83 -18.23 17.97
C PRO A 440 -6.43 -17.60 18.02
N GLU A 441 -6.15 -16.88 19.11
CA GLU A 441 -4.86 -16.25 19.38
C GLU A 441 -3.98 -17.19 20.21
N LEU A 442 -3.27 -18.15 19.62
CA LEU A 442 -2.38 -19.03 20.41
C LEU A 442 -1.10 -19.44 19.66
N PRO A 443 0.10 -19.01 20.11
CA PRO A 443 0.39 -17.86 20.97
C PRO A 443 0.18 -16.51 20.24
N ARG A 444 0.14 -16.53 18.90
CA ARG A 444 -0.14 -15.38 18.01
C ARG A 444 -0.83 -15.91 16.75
N ARG A 445 -1.55 -15.05 16.02
CA ARG A 445 -2.07 -15.41 14.69
C ARG A 445 -0.96 -15.26 13.66
N ILE A 446 -0.54 -16.35 13.05
CA ILE A 446 0.48 -16.38 11.99
C ILE A 446 -0.09 -17.08 10.75
N ALA A 447 0.09 -16.46 9.59
CA ALA A 447 -0.27 -17.02 8.29
C ALA A 447 0.94 -17.17 7.37
N GLY A 448 0.96 -18.28 6.63
CA GLY A 448 1.76 -18.41 5.42
C GLY A 448 0.99 -17.94 4.19
N ILE A 449 1.68 -17.41 3.19
CA ILE A 449 1.11 -17.02 1.89
C ILE A 449 1.99 -17.57 0.77
N ASN A 450 1.40 -18.40 -0.09
CA ASN A 450 2.05 -18.99 -1.26
C ASN A 450 1.72 -18.21 -2.54
N SER A 451 2.72 -17.99 -3.40
CA SER A 451 2.48 -17.61 -4.79
C SER A 451 3.53 -18.22 -5.71
N PHE A 452 3.08 -19.06 -6.63
CA PHE A 452 3.94 -19.84 -7.52
C PHE A 452 3.72 -19.39 -8.96
N GLY A 453 4.78 -18.88 -9.59
CA GLY A 453 4.76 -18.36 -10.96
C GLY A 453 4.83 -19.51 -11.96
N MET A 454 4.07 -19.42 -13.06
CA MET A 454 4.15 -20.44 -14.13
C MET A 454 5.51 -20.51 -14.84
N SER A 455 6.38 -19.51 -14.64
CA SER A 455 7.78 -19.54 -15.07
C SER A 455 8.67 -20.40 -14.16
N GLY A 456 8.16 -20.86 -13.02
CA GLY A 456 8.86 -21.64 -12.01
C GLY A 456 9.30 -20.85 -10.78
N THR A 457 9.11 -19.52 -10.73
CA THR A 457 9.49 -18.71 -9.56
C THR A 457 8.48 -18.85 -8.42
N ASN A 458 8.92 -19.39 -7.27
CA ASN A 458 8.08 -19.55 -6.09
C ASN A 458 8.37 -18.50 -5.03
N VAL A 459 7.33 -18.04 -4.33
CA VAL A 459 7.46 -17.12 -3.20
C VAL A 459 6.60 -17.60 -2.05
N HIS A 460 7.16 -17.58 -0.84
CA HIS A 460 6.43 -17.74 0.41
C HIS A 460 6.65 -16.53 1.31
N ALA A 461 5.60 -16.07 2.00
CA ALA A 461 5.68 -15.03 3.02
C ALA A 461 4.99 -15.46 4.31
N VAL A 462 5.55 -15.04 5.44
CA VAL A 462 5.01 -15.28 6.78
C VAL A 462 4.55 -13.95 7.37
N LEU A 463 3.26 -13.85 7.66
CA LEU A 463 2.64 -12.67 8.27
C LEU A 463 2.14 -12.99 9.67
N GLU A 464 2.23 -12.01 10.56
CA GLU A 464 1.80 -12.10 11.95
C GLU A 464 0.90 -10.92 12.33
N ALA A 465 -0.09 -11.18 13.19
CA ALA A 465 -0.90 -10.12 13.80
C ALA A 465 -0.05 -9.20 14.68
N TYR A 466 -0.21 -7.89 14.52
CA TYR A 466 0.41 -6.91 15.40
C TYR A 466 -0.43 -6.73 16.67
N ARG A 467 0.23 -6.73 17.82
CA ARG A 467 -0.37 -6.35 19.10
C ARG A 467 0.23 -5.03 19.54
N ALA A 468 -0.55 -3.96 19.41
CA ALA A 468 -0.14 -2.66 19.90
C ALA A 468 0.16 -2.76 21.42
N PRO A 469 1.24 -2.13 21.90
CA PRO A 469 1.40 -1.83 23.32
C PRO A 469 0.12 -1.14 23.82
N ALA A 470 -0.32 -1.47 25.05
CA ALA A 470 -1.47 -0.80 25.64
C ALA A 470 -1.16 0.71 25.74
N ALA A 471 -1.72 1.50 24.83
CA ALA A 471 -1.63 2.94 24.90
C ALA A 471 -2.56 3.41 26.02
N GLU A 472 -2.04 4.17 26.98
CA GLU A 472 -2.91 4.91 27.90
C GLU A 472 -3.72 5.91 27.06
N PRO A 473 -5.06 5.84 27.08
CA PRO A 473 -5.87 6.83 26.38
C PRO A 473 -5.51 8.20 26.96
N ALA A 474 -5.10 9.13 26.09
CA ALA A 474 -4.92 10.50 26.50
C ALA A 474 -6.23 10.98 27.15
N PRO A 475 -6.18 11.64 28.32
CA PRO A 475 -7.39 12.03 29.02
C PRO A 475 -8.25 12.90 28.09
N PRO A 476 -9.55 12.60 27.96
CA PRO A 476 -10.45 13.42 27.15
C PRO A 476 -10.36 14.86 27.65
N ARG A 477 -10.31 15.81 26.71
CA ARG A 477 -10.33 17.25 27.00
C ARG A 477 -11.70 17.81 26.60
N PRO A 478 -12.77 17.54 27.36
CA PRO A 478 -14.12 17.92 26.98
C PRO A 478 -14.23 19.45 26.81
N GLY A 479 -14.92 19.88 25.74
CA GLY A 479 -15.27 21.29 25.51
C GLY A 479 -14.20 22.16 24.85
N ARG A 480 -13.00 21.63 24.52
CA ARG A 480 -12.04 22.40 23.69
C ARG A 480 -12.47 22.35 22.22
N PRO A 481 -12.49 23.48 21.51
CA PRO A 481 -12.78 23.49 20.08
C PRO A 481 -11.70 22.74 19.31
N GLU A 482 -12.10 21.82 18.45
CA GLU A 482 -11.23 21.11 17.52
C GLU A 482 -11.25 21.80 16.16
N LEU A 483 -10.12 21.78 15.46
CA LEU A 483 -9.96 22.33 14.12
C LEU A 483 -9.98 21.20 13.09
N LEU A 484 -11.09 21.06 12.40
CA LEU A 484 -11.22 20.20 11.23
C LEU A 484 -10.69 20.93 10.00
N VAL A 485 -9.79 20.31 9.24
CA VAL A 485 -9.28 20.85 7.98
C VAL A 485 -9.47 19.84 6.85
N LEU A 486 -10.00 20.31 5.73
CA LEU A 486 -10.13 19.55 4.48
C LEU A 486 -9.47 20.33 3.36
N SER A 487 -8.90 19.62 2.39
CA SER A 487 -8.42 20.26 1.18
C SER A 487 -8.48 19.34 -0.04
N ALA A 488 -8.67 19.92 -1.22
CA ALA A 488 -8.68 19.22 -2.49
C ALA A 488 -8.05 20.07 -3.61
N LYS A 489 -7.77 19.43 -4.76
CA LYS A 489 -7.26 20.12 -5.97
C LYS A 489 -8.35 20.70 -6.86
N ASP A 490 -9.60 20.39 -6.55
CA ASP A 490 -10.79 20.78 -7.31
C ASP A 490 -11.93 21.07 -6.33
N PRO A 491 -12.79 22.09 -6.58
CA PRO A 491 -13.89 22.43 -5.69
C PRO A 491 -14.94 21.32 -5.56
N VAL A 492 -15.24 20.56 -6.63
CA VAL A 492 -16.17 19.41 -6.57
C VAL A 492 -15.58 18.29 -5.73
N ALA A 493 -14.27 18.07 -5.83
CA ALA A 493 -13.58 17.11 -4.97
C ALA A 493 -13.59 17.52 -3.48
N LEU A 494 -13.50 18.83 -3.17
CA LEU A 494 -13.65 19.33 -1.79
C LEU A 494 -15.06 19.08 -1.26
N ASP A 495 -16.07 19.29 -2.09
CA ASP A 495 -17.47 19.04 -1.79
C ASP A 495 -17.73 17.55 -1.48
N HIS A 496 -17.27 16.64 -2.33
CA HIS A 496 -17.37 15.20 -2.07
C HIS A 496 -16.62 14.78 -0.80
N LEU A 497 -15.45 15.39 -0.53
CA LEU A 497 -14.69 15.14 0.69
C LEU A 497 -15.44 15.65 1.92
N ALA A 498 -16.11 16.80 1.83
CA ALA A 498 -16.96 17.34 2.90
C ALA A 498 -18.12 16.38 3.20
N ASP A 499 -18.84 15.88 2.19
CA ASP A 499 -19.96 14.94 2.39
C ASP A 499 -19.51 13.64 3.07
N ARG A 500 -18.40 13.08 2.61
CA ARG A 500 -17.81 11.88 3.21
C ARG A 500 -17.36 12.12 4.66
N THR A 501 -16.78 13.29 4.93
CA THR A 501 -16.30 13.64 6.27
C THR A 501 -17.48 13.91 7.21
N GLU A 502 -18.54 14.53 6.71
CA GLU A 502 -19.79 14.71 7.45
C GLU A 502 -20.36 13.36 7.89
N ALA A 503 -20.51 12.42 6.96
CA ALA A 503 -21.01 11.07 7.26
C ALA A 503 -20.12 10.36 8.30
N LEU A 504 -18.79 10.48 8.18
CA LEU A 504 -17.85 9.94 9.16
C LEU A 504 -18.03 10.58 10.54
N LEU A 505 -18.13 11.91 10.62
CA LEU A 505 -18.29 12.65 11.87
C LEU A 505 -19.61 12.30 12.56
N ARG A 506 -20.70 12.07 11.81
CA ARG A 506 -21.99 11.64 12.37
C ARG A 506 -21.91 10.26 13.04
N ALA A 507 -20.98 9.41 12.63
CA ALA A 507 -20.72 8.11 13.23
C ALA A 507 -19.57 8.11 14.26
N THR A 508 -18.93 9.26 14.49
CA THR A 508 -17.74 9.38 15.34
C THR A 508 -18.11 9.84 16.76
N ASP A 509 -17.60 9.13 17.75
CA ASP A 509 -17.66 9.53 19.16
C ASP A 509 -16.63 10.65 19.46
N ASP A 510 -17.02 11.61 20.31
CA ASP A 510 -16.18 12.77 20.65
C ASP A 510 -14.82 12.40 21.25
N THR A 511 -14.68 11.21 21.87
CA THR A 511 -13.38 10.71 22.37
C THR A 511 -12.35 10.48 21.28
N ARG A 512 -12.78 10.31 20.02
CA ARG A 512 -11.89 10.09 18.85
C ARG A 512 -11.66 11.35 18.03
N LEU A 513 -12.36 12.44 18.35
CA LEU A 513 -12.38 13.64 17.52
C LEU A 513 -11.01 14.31 17.37
N ALA A 514 -10.27 14.43 18.47
CA ALA A 514 -8.93 15.01 18.48
C ALA A 514 -7.97 14.20 17.57
N GLY A 515 -8.05 12.87 17.60
CA GLY A 515 -7.27 11.98 16.75
C GLY A 515 -7.61 12.11 15.27
N LEU A 516 -8.91 12.24 14.95
CA LEU A 516 -9.38 12.49 13.58
C LEU A 516 -8.86 13.83 13.05
N CYS A 517 -9.03 14.92 13.81
CA CYS A 517 -8.57 16.25 13.41
C CYS A 517 -7.04 16.31 13.29
N HIS A 518 -6.31 15.65 14.21
CA HIS A 518 -4.87 15.48 14.11
C HIS A 518 -4.47 14.76 12.81
N THR A 519 -5.14 13.65 12.47
CA THR A 519 -4.86 12.86 11.28
C THR A 519 -5.07 13.66 10.00
N LEU A 520 -6.17 14.41 9.90
CA LEU A 520 -6.45 15.27 8.74
C LEU A 520 -5.43 16.40 8.58
N ARG A 521 -4.88 16.92 9.69
CA ARG A 521 -3.88 18.00 9.66
C ARG A 521 -2.47 17.49 9.38
N ALA A 522 -2.06 16.39 10.01
CA ALA A 522 -0.67 15.90 9.98
C ALA A 522 -0.45 14.82 8.90
N GLY A 523 -1.47 14.05 8.56
CA GLY A 523 -1.38 12.88 7.68
C GLY A 523 -1.98 13.05 6.30
N ARG A 524 -2.36 14.27 5.89
CA ARG A 524 -2.89 14.59 4.55
C ARG A 524 -2.10 15.70 3.89
N ALA A 525 -2.01 15.64 2.56
CA ALA A 525 -1.38 16.68 1.77
C ALA A 525 -2.27 17.93 1.73
N PRO A 526 -1.72 19.14 1.95
CA PRO A 526 -2.48 20.37 1.81
C PRO A 526 -2.62 20.76 0.33
N PHE A 527 -3.86 21.00 -0.10
CA PHE A 527 -4.19 21.44 -1.47
C PHE A 527 -4.78 22.86 -1.53
N PRO A 528 -4.96 23.45 -2.73
CA PRO A 528 -5.41 24.84 -2.88
C PRO A 528 -6.83 25.10 -2.40
N TYR A 529 -7.80 24.22 -2.67
CA TYR A 529 -9.18 24.40 -2.21
C TYR A 529 -9.26 23.88 -0.79
N ARG A 530 -9.61 24.74 0.18
CA ARG A 530 -9.51 24.43 1.62
C ARG A 530 -10.80 24.78 2.33
N LEU A 531 -11.18 23.93 3.28
CA LEU A 531 -12.28 24.14 4.19
C LEU A 531 -11.78 23.92 5.62
N ALA A 532 -12.17 24.80 6.53
CA ALA A 532 -11.88 24.67 7.94
C ALA A 532 -13.16 24.88 8.75
N VAL A 533 -13.41 24.00 9.72
CA VAL A 533 -14.54 24.12 10.65
C VAL A 533 -13.98 23.96 12.07
N VAL A 534 -14.39 24.85 12.97
CA VAL A 534 -13.97 24.85 14.36
C VAL A 534 -15.19 24.60 15.23
N ALA A 535 -15.21 23.48 15.95
CA ALA A 535 -16.29 23.17 16.88
C ALA A 535 -15.83 22.17 17.95
N PRO A 536 -16.49 22.13 19.13
CA PRO A 536 -16.06 21.30 20.25
C PRO A 536 -16.53 19.83 20.16
N THR A 537 -17.39 19.48 19.20
CA THR A 537 -17.96 18.13 19.07
C THR A 537 -18.03 17.68 17.61
N ALA A 538 -18.03 16.36 17.41
CA ALA A 538 -18.12 15.74 16.09
C ALA A 538 -19.41 16.13 15.37
N ARG A 539 -20.52 16.18 16.10
CA ARG A 539 -21.82 16.62 15.57
C ARG A 539 -21.81 18.08 15.12
N ALA A 540 -21.23 18.99 15.91
CA ALA A 540 -21.15 20.39 15.54
C ALA A 540 -20.21 20.63 14.33
N LEU A 541 -19.14 19.84 14.21
CA LEU A 541 -18.30 19.84 13.00
C LEU A 541 -19.09 19.34 11.77
N ALA A 542 -19.88 18.27 11.91
CA ALA A 542 -20.73 17.77 10.83
C ALA A 542 -21.78 18.81 10.40
N ASP A 543 -22.43 19.48 11.34
CA ASP A 543 -23.41 20.52 11.04
C ASP A 543 -22.76 21.72 10.34
N GLY A 544 -21.51 22.08 10.70
CA GLY A 544 -20.74 23.10 9.99
C GLY A 544 -20.36 22.71 8.54
N LEU A 545 -20.09 21.43 8.28
CA LEU A 545 -19.90 20.94 6.91
C LEU A 545 -21.20 20.99 6.10
N ALA A 546 -22.32 20.59 6.70
CA ALA A 546 -23.64 20.67 6.08
C ALA A 546 -24.03 22.13 5.77
N GLU A 547 -23.71 23.07 6.66
CA GLU A 547 -23.93 24.50 6.45
C GLU A 547 -23.07 25.04 5.29
N TYR A 548 -21.79 24.66 5.23
CA TYR A 548 -20.93 24.98 4.08
C TYR A 548 -21.57 24.52 2.76
N ARG A 549 -22.08 23.28 2.71
CA ARG A 549 -22.76 22.74 1.52
C ARG A 549 -24.03 23.51 1.18
N ALA A 550 -24.86 23.81 2.18
CA ALA A 550 -26.13 24.52 1.98
C ALA A 550 -25.93 25.95 1.45
N ARG A 551 -24.84 26.63 1.85
CA ARG A 551 -24.54 27.98 1.40
C ARG A 551 -24.03 28.05 -0.04
N GLY A 552 -23.51 26.96 -0.60
CA GLY A 552 -23.00 26.90 -1.97
C GLY A 552 -21.95 27.97 -2.28
N LEU A 553 -21.12 28.33 -1.29
CA LEU A 553 -20.15 29.40 -1.44
C LEU A 553 -19.13 29.03 -2.53
N PRO A 554 -18.80 29.95 -3.45
CA PRO A 554 -17.77 29.69 -4.45
C PRO A 554 -16.41 29.51 -3.76
N THR A 555 -15.86 28.30 -3.83
CA THR A 555 -14.55 28.00 -3.27
C THR A 555 -13.47 28.39 -4.28
N THR A 556 -12.77 29.48 -4.02
CA THR A 556 -11.57 29.86 -4.79
C THR A 556 -10.32 29.18 -4.22
N PRO A 557 -9.31 28.86 -5.05
CA PRO A 557 -8.06 28.31 -4.56
C PRO A 557 -7.39 29.29 -3.58
N ALA A 558 -6.95 28.77 -2.44
CA ALA A 558 -6.27 29.56 -1.42
C ALA A 558 -4.98 30.16 -2.00
N PRO A 559 -4.68 31.44 -1.70
CA PRO A 559 -3.43 32.05 -2.12
C PRO A 559 -2.24 31.34 -1.45
N VAL A 560 -1.08 31.42 -2.10
CA VAL A 560 0.17 30.95 -1.49
C VAL A 560 0.37 31.71 -0.17
N PRO A 561 0.56 31.02 0.97
CA PRO A 561 0.69 31.71 2.25
C PRO A 561 1.87 32.70 2.21
N PRO A 562 1.68 33.93 2.69
CA PRO A 562 2.74 34.94 2.65
C PRO A 562 3.91 34.49 3.52
N ARG A 563 5.15 34.77 3.06
CA ARG A 563 6.38 34.43 3.80
C ARG A 563 6.59 35.29 5.06
N ARG A 564 5.85 36.39 5.18
CA ARG A 564 5.91 37.33 6.30
C ARG A 564 4.50 37.65 6.75
N PHE A 565 4.30 37.67 8.06
CA PHE A 565 3.09 38.16 8.71
C PHE A 565 3.49 39.14 9.81
N THR A 566 2.68 40.16 10.02
CA THR A 566 2.86 41.13 11.09
C THR A 566 1.83 40.83 12.16
N LEU A 567 2.29 40.47 13.35
CA LEU A 567 1.43 40.35 14.53
C LEU A 567 1.44 41.71 15.24
N ARG A 568 0.31 42.40 15.26
CA ARG A 568 0.13 43.63 16.03
C ARG A 568 -0.60 43.26 17.33
N VAL A 569 0.03 43.52 18.47
CA VAL A 569 -0.55 43.27 19.80
C VAL A 569 -0.92 44.61 20.39
N GLU A 570 -2.22 44.84 20.59
CA GLU A 570 -2.76 46.08 21.13
C GLU A 570 -3.73 45.77 22.26
N GLY A 571 -3.70 46.58 23.31
CA GLY A 571 -4.65 46.50 24.41
C GLY A 571 -4.05 46.97 25.73
N PRO A 572 -4.91 47.21 26.73
CA PRO A 572 -4.46 47.54 28.08
C PRO A 572 -3.57 46.40 28.64
N PRO A 573 -2.48 46.70 29.35
CA PRO A 573 -1.58 45.69 29.91
C PRO A 573 -2.30 44.59 30.72
N ALA A 574 -3.33 44.96 31.48
CA ALA A 574 -4.12 44.02 32.27
C ALA A 574 -4.90 43.00 31.41
N ALA A 575 -5.45 43.42 30.27
CA ALA A 575 -6.18 42.54 29.36
C ALA A 575 -5.21 41.59 28.64
N LEU A 576 -4.05 42.10 28.22
CA LEU A 576 -2.99 41.28 27.61
C LEU A 576 -2.44 40.24 28.60
N ALA A 577 -2.25 40.61 29.87
CA ALA A 577 -1.83 39.69 30.91
C ALA A 577 -2.87 38.58 31.17
N ALA A 578 -4.16 38.91 31.16
CA ALA A 578 -5.23 37.92 31.31
C ALA A 578 -5.25 36.92 30.14
N VAL A 579 -5.17 37.41 28.89
CA VAL A 579 -5.09 36.56 27.69
C VAL A 579 -3.83 35.68 27.69
N ALA A 580 -2.68 36.24 28.06
CA ALA A 580 -1.44 35.47 28.19
C ALA A 580 -1.56 34.36 29.24
N THR A 581 -2.23 34.64 30.37
CA THR A 581 -2.48 33.63 31.42
C THR A 581 -3.41 32.52 30.91
N GLU A 582 -4.47 32.88 30.19
CA GLU A 582 -5.38 31.91 29.58
C GLU A 582 -4.65 31.01 28.57
N LEU A 583 -3.88 31.61 27.66
CA LEU A 583 -3.12 30.90 26.63
C LEU A 583 -2.05 29.98 27.19
N THR A 584 -1.27 30.43 28.17
CA THR A 584 -0.20 29.63 28.81
C THR A 584 -0.78 28.51 29.67
N THR A 585 -1.93 28.74 30.32
CA THR A 585 -2.67 27.69 31.05
C THR A 585 -3.23 26.63 30.11
N ALA A 586 -3.82 27.06 28.99
CA ALA A 586 -4.44 26.20 28.00
C ALA A 586 -3.40 25.49 27.10
N HIS A 587 -2.21 26.07 26.95
CA HIS A 587 -1.10 25.57 26.15
C HIS A 587 0.22 25.79 26.93
N PRO A 588 0.62 24.84 27.80
CA PRO A 588 1.81 24.97 28.65
C PRO A 588 3.15 25.12 27.90
N LEU A 589 3.14 24.86 26.59
CA LEU A 589 4.29 25.09 25.69
C LEU A 589 4.39 26.56 25.22
N LEU A 590 3.32 27.34 25.29
CA LEU A 590 3.40 28.79 25.09
C LEU A 590 4.09 29.37 26.33
N GLY A 591 5.24 30.02 26.14
CA GLY A 591 6.05 30.58 27.23
C GLY A 591 7.39 29.85 27.48
N THR A 592 7.62 28.71 26.82
CA THR A 592 8.98 28.17 26.70
C THR A 592 9.67 28.82 25.50
N THR A 593 10.86 29.38 25.70
CA THR A 593 11.65 29.92 24.59
C THR A 593 12.08 28.76 23.71
N PRO A 594 11.67 28.69 22.42
CA PRO A 594 12.18 27.66 21.54
C PRO A 594 13.67 27.93 21.32
N THR A 595 14.52 26.95 21.60
CA THR A 595 15.92 26.99 21.15
C THR A 595 15.88 26.96 19.62
N PRO A 596 16.29 28.02 18.91
CA PRO A 596 16.24 28.01 17.45
C PRO A 596 17.20 26.94 16.93
N PRO A 597 16.80 26.12 15.95
CA PRO A 597 17.79 25.42 15.14
C PRO A 597 18.48 26.48 14.29
N ASP A 598 19.77 26.69 14.57
CA ASP A 598 20.72 27.49 13.81
C ASP A 598 20.37 28.98 13.56
N GLY A 599 20.73 29.82 14.54
CA GLY A 599 21.48 31.06 14.24
C GLY A 599 20.75 32.31 13.71
N VAL A 600 19.42 32.39 13.70
CA VAL A 600 18.71 33.65 13.35
C VAL A 600 18.05 34.26 14.59
N PRO A 601 18.54 35.39 15.12
CA PRO A 601 17.89 36.06 16.24
C PRO A 601 16.58 36.72 15.77
N ALA A 602 15.51 36.53 16.53
CA ALA A 602 14.28 37.30 16.38
C ALA A 602 14.58 38.76 16.80
N THR A 603 14.54 39.69 15.85
CA THR A 603 14.68 41.12 16.15
C THR A 603 13.33 41.64 16.65
N SER A 604 13.26 41.92 17.96
CA SER A 604 12.17 42.69 18.55
C SER A 604 12.51 44.19 18.46
N GLU A 605 12.00 44.89 17.45
CA GLU A 605 11.97 46.35 17.49
C GLU A 605 10.72 46.77 18.26
N GLY A 606 10.91 47.28 19.48
CA GLY A 606 9.88 48.01 20.20
C GLY A 606 9.64 49.35 19.49
N ALA A 607 8.43 49.59 19.02
CA ALA A 607 8.07 50.90 18.49
C ALA A 607 8.22 51.96 19.61
N PRO A 608 8.94 53.07 19.38
CA PRO A 608 9.02 54.13 20.37
C PRO A 608 7.66 54.83 20.47
N ALA A 609 7.25 55.16 21.70
CA ALA A 609 6.13 56.03 21.96
C ALA A 609 6.39 57.38 21.28
N GLY A 610 5.54 57.77 20.32
CA GLY A 610 5.65 59.04 19.62
C GLY A 610 5.40 60.22 20.56
N PRO A 611 6.12 61.35 20.42
CA PRO A 611 5.78 62.56 21.14
C PRO A 611 4.63 63.31 20.44
N GLU A 612 3.80 63.95 21.25
CA GLU A 612 2.82 64.95 20.83
C GLU A 612 3.50 66.15 20.16
N GLY A 613 2.83 66.75 19.15
CA GLY A 613 3.00 68.17 18.82
C GLY A 613 3.77 68.53 17.54
N ASP A 614 2.97 68.90 16.54
CA ASP A 614 3.11 70.05 15.62
C ASP A 614 4.16 70.15 14.48
N SER A 615 3.57 70.32 13.28
CA SER A 615 3.91 71.25 12.18
C SER A 615 4.94 70.87 11.07
N ALA A 616 4.46 71.04 9.83
CA ALA A 616 5.13 71.36 8.55
C ALA A 616 6.19 70.38 7.99
N GLY A 617 5.99 69.71 6.84
CA GLY A 617 6.13 70.25 5.47
C GLY A 617 6.99 69.29 4.62
N PRO A 618 6.93 69.29 3.27
CA PRO A 618 7.17 68.11 2.42
C PRO A 618 8.61 67.94 1.88
N ASP A 619 8.87 66.76 1.32
CA ASP A 619 9.99 66.32 0.45
C ASP A 619 11.38 66.06 1.08
N ASN A 620 11.75 64.77 1.15
CA ASN A 620 12.93 64.22 0.47
C ASN A 620 13.08 62.71 0.71
N ALA A 621 13.06 61.92 -0.37
CA ALA A 621 13.45 60.52 -0.37
C ALA A 621 14.75 60.33 -1.17
N PRO A 622 15.77 59.65 -0.64
CA PRO A 622 16.83 59.09 -1.47
C PRO A 622 16.83 57.55 -1.45
N GLY A 623 16.66 56.98 -2.65
CA GLY A 623 17.53 55.94 -3.20
C GLY A 623 17.57 54.56 -2.55
N ALA A 624 16.76 53.63 -3.05
CA ALA A 624 17.03 52.19 -2.94
C ALA A 624 18.00 51.74 -4.05
N PRO A 625 19.00 50.88 -3.75
CA PRO A 625 19.89 50.33 -4.78
C PRO A 625 19.23 49.18 -5.56
N THR A 626 19.47 49.21 -6.86
CA THR A 626 19.03 48.31 -7.93
C THR A 626 19.56 46.89 -7.80
N ALA A 627 18.68 45.90 -7.99
CA ALA A 627 19.03 44.50 -8.29
C ALA A 627 19.18 44.29 -9.81
N PRO A 628 20.02 43.34 -10.27
CA PRO A 628 20.40 43.21 -11.68
C PRO A 628 19.27 42.63 -12.55
N THR A 629 19.20 43.19 -13.75
CA THR A 629 18.29 42.91 -14.87
C THR A 629 18.34 41.45 -15.34
N ALA A 630 17.22 40.75 -15.26
CA ALA A 630 16.98 39.52 -16.00
C ALA A 630 16.63 39.85 -17.46
N LEU A 631 17.27 39.17 -18.40
CA LEU A 631 17.02 39.27 -19.85
C LEU A 631 15.56 38.94 -20.19
N PRO A 632 14.91 39.68 -21.10
CA PRO A 632 13.56 39.38 -21.55
C PRO A 632 13.54 38.15 -22.47
N PRO A 633 12.44 37.36 -22.48
CA PRO A 633 12.29 36.21 -23.36
C PRO A 633 12.14 36.64 -24.84
N PRO A 634 12.53 35.78 -25.80
CA PRO A 634 12.45 36.11 -27.22
C PRO A 634 11.00 36.23 -27.69
N ARG A 635 10.73 37.22 -28.54
CA ARG A 635 9.42 37.46 -29.16
C ARG A 635 9.09 36.34 -30.17
N PRO A 636 7.81 35.92 -30.28
CA PRO A 636 7.39 34.95 -31.28
C PRO A 636 7.40 35.57 -32.69
N GLN A 637 8.03 34.89 -33.65
CA GLN A 637 7.90 35.19 -35.08
C GLN A 637 6.56 34.65 -35.61
N PRO A 638 5.87 35.36 -36.52
CA PRO A 638 4.67 34.85 -37.17
C PRO A 638 5.02 33.83 -38.26
N CYS A 639 4.34 32.67 -38.27
CA CYS A 639 4.39 31.70 -39.36
C CYS A 639 3.89 32.31 -40.67
N ALA A 640 4.64 32.12 -41.76
CA ALA A 640 4.15 32.30 -43.12
C ALA A 640 3.28 31.09 -43.54
N PRO A 641 2.29 31.25 -44.43
CA PRO A 641 1.38 30.18 -44.80
C PRO A 641 1.97 29.29 -45.89
N CYS A 642 1.93 27.97 -45.67
CA CYS A 642 1.66 26.90 -46.64
C CYS A 642 1.50 25.58 -45.88
#